data_AF-A0A925WMX9-F1
#
_entry.id   AF-A0A925WMX9-F1
#
_cell.length_a   1.000
_cell.length_b   1.000
_cell.length_c   1.000
_cell.angle_alpha   90.00
_cell.angle_beta   90.00
_cell.angle_gamma   90.00
#
_symmetry.space_group_name_H-M   'P 1'
#
loop_
_entity.id
_entity.type
_entity.pdbx_description
1 polymer ?
#
loop_
_entity_poly.entity_id
_entity_poly.type
_entity_poly.pdbx_seq_one_letter_code
_entity_poly.pdbx_strand_id
1 'polypeptide(L)'
;MFKLNLKLPKQPEDSVTLRQLVYAAQCAAILALAYATALWVLLPVGALLLAVGHRYAYSVRHHPKRIGRIGVFVALHFGCCLLTTTLTAGIPYPQAIFAVLATGIVSFELFSRLNLYSGLGLGLVTLYVAATLSRDTLFLGFMLLFIGLCLAFLWVADAQDGAKRNPVILRPDPLTPATSRAGILRQAVQFALLLAFAGTLTFVLTPRFASRPLLMPISIQVPIQSSPTSQIINPAIPLVQFVGQTVETQQDSDYYYGFADALDLSYRGGLSDTVMMYVSSPAWSYWRGYAYDFYDGRTWRQSNAELETINITSRMRGSFMLDNSVPRSQTFVQTFYIMQAMPNVVWVGGQPTELYISAAQIARDVTGGIRVGEGLKNGTVYSVVSSRLDFEPEALRTAGDRYPTDITVTYLQLPEAITQRTRDFAQTLTAAADNPYDQVIAIRDHLLVTYPYDYFPPPQAPNTDSVDQFLFVDQRGVCEHYTSAMIVLLRSLGIPARFAVGYGSGDFNALSGYYEVRANDAHAWVEVYFPEYGWVPFDPTPGWTGSPQTGDMARWVFSSLFDNVELPQVSLGQLAEAGAAVFGTLATPLVLMVIGIVGVVVWLIAQRIWLRWQPALRRRLTADPVRRQIFAQYRQAQHRLRSQRAPGQTVLEHTAQHPELADLAEAVQLAAYRSAPPDASLLARAKMWRRLIIKRKT
;
A
#
# COMPACT_ATOMS: atom_id res chain seq x y z
N MET A 1 13.59 33.71 -39.79
CA MET A 1 12.31 34.43 -39.58
C MET A 1 11.51 33.67 -38.52
N PHE A 2 10.97 34.41 -37.55
CA PHE A 2 10.02 34.06 -36.48
C PHE A 2 10.13 32.67 -35.79
N LYS A 3 10.88 32.64 -34.68
CA LYS A 3 10.52 31.76 -33.54
C LYS A 3 9.29 32.37 -32.87
N LEU A 4 8.10 31.83 -33.14
CA LEU A 4 6.95 32.03 -32.26
C LEU A 4 7.23 31.25 -30.96
N ASN A 5 7.99 31.88 -30.06
CA ASN A 5 8.04 31.48 -28.65
C ASN A 5 6.69 31.88 -28.04
N LEU A 6 5.67 31.04 -28.21
CA LEU A 6 4.46 31.05 -27.38
C LEU A 6 4.79 30.50 -25.98
N LYS A 7 5.75 31.10 -25.29
CA LYS A 7 5.78 31.01 -23.83
C LYS A 7 4.84 32.10 -23.35
N LEU A 8 3.58 31.74 -23.07
CA LEU A 8 2.75 32.54 -22.18
C LEU A 8 3.63 32.91 -20.98
N PRO A 9 3.85 34.20 -20.68
CA PRO A 9 4.62 34.57 -19.51
C PRO A 9 3.98 33.87 -18.31
N LYS A 10 4.78 33.16 -17.49
CA LYS A 10 4.30 32.58 -16.23
C LYS A 10 3.85 33.75 -15.36
N GLN A 11 2.56 34.11 -15.44
CA GLN A 11 2.04 35.17 -14.62
C GLN A 11 2.04 34.67 -13.16
N PRO A 12 2.54 35.50 -12.23
CA PRO A 12 2.44 35.19 -10.81
C PRO A 12 0.97 35.06 -10.41
N GLU A 13 0.69 34.14 -9.49
CA GLU A 13 -0.67 33.93 -9.00
C GLU A 13 -0.93 34.75 -7.73
N ASP A 14 -1.87 35.69 -7.84
CA ASP A 14 -2.22 36.65 -6.80
C ASP A 14 -3.46 36.23 -5.98
N SER A 15 -4.22 35.22 -6.41
CA SER A 15 -5.41 34.79 -5.67
C SER A 15 -5.05 34.14 -4.33
N VAL A 16 -5.37 34.84 -3.24
CA VAL A 16 -5.24 34.32 -1.87
C VAL A 16 -6.16 33.11 -1.66
N THR A 17 -7.39 33.17 -2.19
CA THR A 17 -8.39 32.09 -2.07
C THR A 17 -7.90 30.79 -2.70
N LEU A 18 -7.33 30.83 -3.91
CA LEU A 18 -6.80 29.62 -4.55
C LEU A 18 -5.63 29.03 -3.75
N ARG A 19 -4.76 29.86 -3.17
CA ARG A 19 -3.65 29.41 -2.32
C ARG A 19 -4.14 28.77 -1.03
N GLN A 20 -5.16 29.35 -0.39
CA GLN A 20 -5.80 28.78 0.80
C GLN A 20 -6.41 27.42 0.52
N LEU A 21 -7.06 27.23 -0.64
CA LEU A 21 -7.61 25.94 -1.04
C LEU A 21 -6.53 24.89 -1.28
N VAL A 22 -5.42 25.25 -1.93
CA VAL A 22 -4.28 24.33 -2.10
C VAL A 22 -3.64 23.99 -0.75
N TYR A 23 -3.44 24.98 0.13
CA TYR A 23 -2.94 24.75 1.48
C TYR A 23 -3.84 23.80 2.27
N ALA A 24 -5.15 24.04 2.27
CA ALA A 24 -6.13 23.19 2.93
C ALA A 24 -6.13 21.76 2.37
N ALA A 25 -6.05 21.59 1.04
CA ALA A 25 -5.99 20.28 0.41
C ALA A 25 -4.72 19.52 0.81
N GLN A 26 -3.57 20.20 0.84
CA GLN A 26 -2.30 19.60 1.29
C GLN A 26 -2.34 19.24 2.78
N CYS A 27 -2.93 20.09 3.63
CA CYS A 27 -3.14 19.78 5.04
C CYS A 27 -4.08 18.59 5.25
N ALA A 28 -5.16 18.47 4.46
CA ALA A 28 -6.06 17.31 4.51
C ALA A 28 -5.33 16.00 4.14
N ALA A 29 -4.46 16.04 3.13
CA ALA A 29 -3.62 14.88 2.76
C ALA A 29 -2.61 14.51 3.86
N ILE A 30 -1.97 15.50 4.50
CA ILE A 30 -1.06 15.28 5.62
C ILE A 30 -1.81 14.73 6.85
N LEU A 31 -3.02 15.22 7.11
CA LEU A 31 -3.88 14.71 8.19
C LEU A 31 -4.25 13.25 7.96
N ALA A 32 -4.65 12.88 6.74
CA ALA A 32 -4.93 11.50 6.37
C ALA A 32 -3.71 10.59 6.61
N LEU A 33 -2.52 11.08 6.25
CA LEU A 33 -1.27 10.35 6.41
C LEU A 33 -0.85 10.22 7.87
N ALA A 34 -1.01 11.28 8.68
CA ALA A 34 -0.74 11.27 10.12
C ALA A 34 -1.68 10.30 10.85
N TYR A 35 -2.95 10.25 10.44
CA TYR A 35 -3.92 9.29 10.94
C TYR A 35 -3.53 7.84 10.58
N ALA A 36 -3.31 7.55 9.29
CA ALA A 36 -2.97 6.21 8.81
C ALA A 36 -1.68 5.62 9.42
N THR A 37 -0.77 6.48 9.89
CA THR A 37 0.51 6.06 10.48
C THR A 37 0.56 6.19 12.00
N ALA A 38 -0.47 6.78 12.62
CA ALA A 38 -0.45 7.27 14.01
C ALA A 38 0.71 8.25 14.34
N LEU A 39 1.41 8.78 13.34
CA LEU A 39 2.49 9.76 13.52
C LEU A 39 1.93 11.19 13.57
N TRP A 40 1.23 11.51 14.66
CA TRP A 40 0.56 12.81 14.82
C TRP A 40 1.50 14.02 14.74
N VAL A 41 2.80 13.83 15.00
CA VAL A 41 3.83 14.88 14.82
C VAL A 41 3.96 15.39 13.38
N LEU A 42 3.59 14.56 12.39
CA LEU A 42 3.63 14.94 10.97
C LEU A 42 2.67 16.09 10.65
N LEU A 43 1.53 16.17 11.34
CA LEU A 43 0.52 17.18 11.09
C LEU A 43 1.00 18.60 11.43
N PRO A 44 1.41 18.93 12.68
CA PRO A 44 1.86 20.29 13.00
C PRO A 44 3.15 20.66 12.26
N VAL A 45 4.08 19.72 12.08
CA VAL A 45 5.33 19.97 11.33
C VAL A 45 5.03 20.25 9.86
N GLY A 46 4.22 19.41 9.22
CA GLY A 46 3.83 19.56 7.82
C GLY A 46 3.03 20.83 7.58
N ALA A 47 2.05 21.13 8.44
CA ALA A 47 1.23 22.34 8.34
C ALA A 47 2.06 23.63 8.51
N LEU A 48 3.05 23.63 9.41
CA LEU A 48 3.99 24.74 9.58
C LEU A 48 4.88 24.92 8.34
N LEU A 49 5.46 23.83 7.82
CA LEU A 49 6.32 23.85 6.65
C LEU A 49 5.57 24.38 5.42
N LEU A 50 4.33 23.92 5.22
CA LEU A 50 3.42 24.42 4.21
C LEU A 50 3.10 25.90 4.40
N ALA A 51 2.80 26.34 5.63
CA ALA A 51 2.45 27.74 5.89
C ALA A 51 3.62 28.68 5.57
N VAL A 52 4.83 28.29 5.98
CA VAL A 52 6.06 29.05 5.68
C VAL A 52 6.33 29.06 4.17
N GLY A 53 6.23 27.91 3.50
CA GLY A 53 6.51 27.81 2.06
C GLY A 53 5.50 28.55 1.20
N HIS A 54 4.19 28.44 1.49
CA HIS A 54 3.14 29.22 0.82
C HIS A 54 3.32 30.73 1.03
N ARG A 55 3.66 31.17 2.25
CA ARG A 55 3.92 32.58 2.57
C ARG A 55 5.15 33.12 1.84
N TYR A 56 6.23 32.34 1.77
CA TYR A 56 7.44 32.68 1.01
C TYR A 56 7.14 32.75 -0.48
N ALA A 57 6.50 31.73 -1.04
CA ALA A 57 6.15 31.67 -2.46
C ALA A 57 5.27 32.86 -2.85
N TYR A 58 4.34 33.26 -1.98
CA TYR A 58 3.53 34.46 -2.19
C TYR A 58 4.38 35.74 -2.16
N SER A 59 5.25 35.94 -1.16
CA SER A 59 6.00 37.21 -1.04
C SER A 59 7.00 37.45 -2.17
N VAL A 60 7.55 36.39 -2.77
CA VAL A 60 8.59 36.49 -3.81
C VAL A 60 8.07 36.21 -5.23
N ARG A 61 6.77 35.93 -5.41
CA ARG A 61 6.17 35.48 -6.69
C ARG A 61 6.47 36.33 -7.92
N HIS A 62 6.55 37.66 -7.78
CA HIS A 62 6.83 38.56 -8.90
C HIS A 62 8.32 38.56 -9.30
N HIS A 63 9.21 38.21 -8.37
CA HIS A 63 10.67 38.21 -8.58
C HIS A 63 11.35 37.00 -7.93
N PRO A 64 11.07 35.76 -8.39
CA PRO A 64 11.62 34.55 -7.80
C PRO A 64 13.16 34.55 -7.87
N LYS A 65 13.81 34.54 -6.72
CA LYS A 65 15.29 34.51 -6.62
C LYS A 65 15.82 33.13 -7.00
N ARG A 66 16.89 33.07 -7.80
CA ARG A 66 17.55 31.80 -8.17
C ARG A 66 18.01 31.00 -6.95
N ILE A 67 18.47 31.69 -5.91
CA ILE A 67 18.94 31.05 -4.67
C ILE A 67 17.84 30.25 -3.95
N GLY A 68 16.58 30.70 -4.04
CA GLY A 68 15.44 29.97 -3.46
C GLY A 68 15.22 28.61 -4.13
N ARG A 69 15.35 28.56 -5.47
CA ARG A 69 15.22 27.29 -6.23
C ARG A 69 16.35 26.32 -5.95
N ILE A 70 17.58 26.84 -5.81
CA ILE A 70 18.73 26.03 -5.40
C ILE A 70 18.49 25.47 -3.99
N GLY A 71 17.96 26.29 -3.08
CA GLY A 71 17.58 25.87 -1.72
C GLY A 71 16.55 24.73 -1.73
N VAL A 72 15.47 24.85 -2.51
CA VAL A 72 14.46 23.78 -2.67
C VAL A 72 15.09 22.51 -3.25
N PHE A 73 15.92 22.62 -4.27
CA PHE A 73 16.62 21.48 -4.87
C PHE A 73 17.50 20.75 -3.85
N VAL A 74 18.31 21.50 -3.08
CA VAL A 74 19.17 20.92 -2.02
C VAL A 74 18.33 20.29 -0.92
N ALA A 75 17.26 20.96 -0.47
CA ALA A 75 16.36 20.43 0.55
C ALA A 75 15.68 19.13 0.12
N LEU A 76 15.28 19.01 -1.16
CA LEU A 76 14.69 17.77 -1.68
C LEU A 76 15.69 16.63 -1.73
N HIS A 77 16.96 16.90 -2.10
CA HIS A 77 18.03 15.90 -2.06
C HIS A 77 18.33 15.48 -0.62
N PHE A 78 18.35 16.42 0.33
CA PHE A 78 18.45 16.11 1.74
C PHE A 78 17.27 15.24 2.22
N GLY A 79 16.05 15.54 1.79
CA GLY A 79 14.87 14.71 2.05
C GLY A 79 15.01 13.29 1.48
N CYS A 80 15.58 13.12 0.29
CA CYS A 80 15.88 11.81 -0.29
C CYS A 80 16.96 11.07 0.52
N CYS A 81 18.02 11.76 0.94
CA CYS A 81 19.03 11.19 1.84
C CYS A 81 18.39 10.77 3.17
N LEU A 82 17.53 11.59 3.76
CA LEU A 82 16.80 11.28 4.98
C LEU A 82 15.88 10.06 4.78
N LEU A 83 15.21 9.95 3.63
CA LEU A 83 14.42 8.76 3.28
C LEU A 83 15.32 7.52 3.27
N THR A 84 16.48 7.57 2.62
CA THR A 84 17.41 6.42 2.61
C THR A 84 17.95 6.08 3.99
N THR A 85 18.29 7.08 4.82
CA THR A 85 18.80 6.84 6.17
C THR A 85 17.72 6.32 7.10
N THR A 86 16.51 6.88 7.05
CA THR A 86 15.35 6.41 7.83
C THR A 86 14.92 5.01 7.42
N LEU A 87 15.00 4.66 6.13
CA LEU A 87 14.84 3.29 5.65
C LEU A 87 15.92 2.36 6.26
N THR A 88 17.19 2.76 6.29
CA THR A 88 18.27 1.89 6.83
C THR A 88 18.32 1.82 8.35
N ALA A 89 17.96 2.90 9.04
CA ALA A 89 17.90 3.01 10.51
C ALA A 89 16.58 2.47 11.07
N GLY A 90 15.61 2.31 10.19
CA GLY A 90 14.40 1.58 10.44
C GLY A 90 13.30 2.29 11.20
N ILE A 91 13.28 3.59 11.01
CA ILE A 91 12.23 4.46 11.52
C ILE A 91 10.91 4.06 10.82
N PRO A 92 9.81 3.85 11.55
CA PRO A 92 8.51 3.51 10.97
C PRO A 92 8.04 4.53 9.91
N TYR A 93 7.44 4.03 8.83
CA TYR A 93 6.81 4.82 7.76
C TYR A 93 7.71 5.91 7.12
N PRO A 94 8.93 5.57 6.66
CA PRO A 94 9.86 6.56 6.12
C PRO A 94 9.32 7.25 4.84
N GLN A 95 8.51 6.55 4.04
CA GLN A 95 7.77 7.12 2.91
C GLN A 95 6.77 8.19 3.30
N ALA A 96 6.15 8.08 4.48
CA ALA A 96 5.20 9.07 4.99
C ALA A 96 5.92 10.37 5.36
N ILE A 97 7.03 10.25 6.10
CA ILE A 97 7.91 11.38 6.46
C ILE A 97 8.40 12.09 5.18
N PHE A 98 8.87 11.34 4.19
CA PHE A 98 9.32 11.91 2.92
C PHE A 98 8.20 12.60 2.15
N ALA A 99 7.00 12.03 2.08
CA ALA A 99 5.86 12.65 1.39
C ALA A 99 5.49 14.01 2.00
N VAL A 100 5.45 14.12 3.33
CA VAL A 100 5.19 15.38 4.04
C VAL A 100 6.31 16.40 3.76
N LEU A 101 7.57 15.98 3.86
CA LEU A 101 8.72 16.85 3.58
C LEU A 101 8.75 17.32 2.14
N ALA A 102 8.54 16.44 1.15
CA ALA A 102 8.51 16.79 -0.25
C ALA A 102 7.40 17.79 -0.57
N THR A 103 6.19 17.55 -0.04
CA THR A 103 5.04 18.46 -0.19
C THR A 103 5.31 19.81 0.46
N GLY A 104 5.91 19.83 1.66
CA GLY A 104 6.34 21.05 2.34
C GLY A 104 7.43 21.81 1.59
N ILE A 105 8.48 21.14 1.12
CA ILE A 105 9.63 21.73 0.41
C ILE A 105 9.20 22.33 -0.93
N VAL A 106 8.37 21.62 -1.71
CA VAL A 106 7.91 22.12 -3.02
C VAL A 106 6.91 23.27 -2.87
N SER A 107 6.27 23.44 -1.70
CA SER A 107 5.37 24.57 -1.45
C SER A 107 6.07 25.94 -1.60
N PHE A 108 7.39 26.00 -1.45
CA PHE A 108 8.21 27.20 -1.69
C PHE A 108 8.30 27.60 -3.17
N GLU A 109 7.92 26.73 -4.11
CA GLU A 109 7.94 27.01 -5.55
C GLU A 109 6.57 27.38 -6.12
N LEU A 110 5.53 27.57 -5.30
CA LEU A 110 4.15 27.85 -5.73
C LEU A 110 3.95 29.30 -6.22
N PHE A 111 4.75 29.76 -7.19
CA PHE A 111 4.75 31.15 -7.68
C PHE A 111 3.60 31.47 -8.65
N SER A 112 3.12 30.49 -9.42
CA SER A 112 2.16 30.68 -10.52
C SER A 112 0.99 29.70 -10.44
N ARG A 113 -0.09 29.95 -11.19
CA ARG A 113 -1.29 29.10 -11.22
C ARG A 113 -0.97 27.66 -11.59
N LEU A 114 -0.11 27.46 -12.58
CA LEU A 114 0.37 26.13 -12.96
C LEU A 114 1.04 25.39 -11.80
N ASN A 115 1.82 26.12 -10.99
CA ASN A 115 2.48 25.52 -9.83
C ASN A 115 1.47 25.20 -8.73
N LEU A 116 0.38 25.96 -8.57
CA LEU A 116 -0.72 25.60 -7.65
C LEU A 116 -1.38 24.26 -8.03
N TYR A 117 -1.59 24.01 -9.32
CA TYR A 117 -2.02 22.68 -9.80
C TYR A 117 -1.01 21.58 -9.42
N SER A 118 0.30 21.84 -9.56
CA SER A 118 1.34 20.91 -9.09
C SER A 118 1.29 20.70 -7.57
N GLY A 119 0.92 21.73 -6.80
CA GLY A 119 0.69 21.65 -5.35
C GLY A 119 -0.45 20.70 -4.98
N LEU A 120 -1.57 20.76 -5.72
CA LEU A 120 -2.67 19.78 -5.59
C LEU A 120 -2.21 18.38 -6.00
N GLY A 121 -1.43 18.24 -7.07
CA GLY A 121 -0.85 16.97 -7.49
C GLY A 121 0.03 16.32 -6.42
N LEU A 122 0.86 17.10 -5.73
CA LEU A 122 1.66 16.62 -4.59
C LEU A 122 0.80 16.28 -3.37
N GLY A 123 -0.27 17.03 -3.14
CA GLY A 123 -1.31 16.67 -2.15
C GLY A 123 -1.92 15.31 -2.48
N LEU A 124 -2.26 15.05 -3.74
CA LEU A 124 -2.80 13.77 -4.19
C LEU A 124 -1.78 12.62 -4.03
N VAL A 125 -0.50 12.85 -4.33
CA VAL A 125 0.56 11.86 -4.09
C VAL A 125 0.68 11.55 -2.58
N THR A 126 0.61 12.57 -1.73
CA THR A 126 0.63 12.39 -0.27
C THR A 126 -0.61 11.61 0.21
N LEU A 127 -1.78 11.92 -0.34
CA LEU A 127 -3.02 11.20 -0.08
C LEU A 127 -2.95 9.75 -0.57
N TYR A 128 -2.30 9.49 -1.70
CA TYR A 128 -2.05 8.14 -2.21
C TYR A 128 -1.16 7.33 -1.26
N VAL A 129 -0.08 7.93 -0.75
CA VAL A 129 0.75 7.28 0.28
C VAL A 129 -0.10 6.97 1.52
N ALA A 130 -0.96 7.89 1.95
CA ALA A 130 -1.90 7.64 3.05
C ALA A 130 -2.87 6.48 2.72
N ALA A 131 -3.38 6.42 1.49
CA ALA A 131 -4.25 5.33 1.03
C ALA A 131 -3.57 3.97 1.15
N THR A 132 -2.29 3.87 0.73
CA THR A 132 -1.53 2.62 0.80
C THR A 132 -1.18 2.17 2.23
N LEU A 133 -1.33 3.06 3.21
CA LEU A 133 -1.02 2.78 4.61
C LEU A 133 -2.27 2.71 5.50
N SER A 134 -3.42 3.16 4.99
CA SER A 134 -4.68 3.10 5.72
C SER A 134 -5.16 1.66 5.86
N ARG A 135 -5.74 1.36 7.03
CA ARG A 135 -6.22 0.03 7.40
C ARG A 135 -7.73 -0.01 7.69
N ASP A 136 -8.38 1.16 7.70
CA ASP A 136 -9.78 1.35 8.07
C ASP A 136 -10.56 2.19 7.04
N THR A 137 -11.87 2.31 7.24
CA THR A 137 -12.77 3.04 6.33
C THR A 137 -12.79 4.55 6.55
N LEU A 138 -12.22 5.07 7.64
CA LEU A 138 -12.18 6.51 7.92
C LEU A 138 -11.35 7.28 6.89
N PHE A 139 -10.42 6.58 6.21
CA PHE A 139 -9.71 7.12 5.05
C PHE A 139 -10.63 7.69 3.96
N LEU A 140 -11.81 7.10 3.76
CA LEU A 140 -12.79 7.58 2.79
C LEU A 140 -13.21 9.03 3.11
N GLY A 141 -13.34 9.38 4.39
CA GLY A 141 -13.66 10.74 4.82
C GLY A 141 -12.58 11.76 4.40
N PHE A 142 -11.30 11.41 4.58
CA PHE A 142 -10.19 12.27 4.14
C PHE A 142 -10.13 12.41 2.60
N MET A 143 -10.39 11.32 1.88
CA MET A 143 -10.43 11.34 0.42
C MET A 143 -11.54 12.25 -0.10
N LEU A 144 -12.75 12.15 0.46
CA LEU A 144 -13.89 13.00 0.10
C LEU A 144 -13.61 14.47 0.42
N LEU A 145 -13.01 14.77 1.56
CA LEU A 145 -12.58 16.12 1.92
C LEU A 145 -11.59 16.69 0.89
N PHE A 146 -10.57 15.91 0.50
CA PHE A 146 -9.58 16.32 -0.49
C PHE A 146 -10.20 16.58 -1.87
N ILE A 147 -11.09 15.69 -2.33
CA ILE A 147 -11.83 15.86 -3.59
C ILE A 147 -12.68 17.12 -3.55
N GLY A 148 -13.41 17.36 -2.45
CA GLY A 148 -14.21 18.56 -2.25
C GLY A 148 -13.38 19.85 -2.36
N LEU A 149 -12.18 19.87 -1.77
CA LEU A 149 -11.25 21.00 -1.87
C LEU A 149 -10.69 21.19 -3.28
N CYS A 150 -10.42 20.11 -4.03
CA CYS A 150 -10.02 20.17 -5.43
C CYS A 150 -11.14 20.73 -6.31
N LEU A 151 -12.37 20.28 -6.12
CA LEU A 151 -13.54 20.79 -6.84
C LEU A 151 -13.79 22.27 -6.52
N ALA A 152 -13.65 22.68 -5.26
CA ALA A 152 -13.71 24.09 -4.87
C ALA A 152 -12.61 24.92 -5.55
N PHE A 153 -11.39 24.40 -5.61
CA PHE A 153 -10.28 25.05 -6.34
C PHE A 153 -10.62 25.23 -7.82
N LEU A 154 -11.08 24.18 -8.49
CA LEU A 154 -11.44 24.23 -9.90
C LEU A 154 -12.58 25.21 -10.17
N TRP A 155 -13.60 25.23 -9.31
CA TRP A 155 -14.73 26.15 -9.43
C TRP A 155 -14.28 27.61 -9.26
N VAL A 156 -13.48 27.92 -8.24
CA VAL A 156 -12.96 29.27 -8.02
C VAL A 156 -12.00 29.68 -9.14
N ALA A 157 -11.18 28.75 -9.63
CA ALA A 157 -10.25 29.00 -10.73
C ALA A 157 -11.00 29.37 -12.01
N ASP A 158 -12.03 28.59 -12.36
CA ASP A 158 -12.91 28.83 -13.51
C ASP A 158 -13.67 30.16 -13.39
N ALA A 159 -14.25 30.45 -12.22
CA ALA A 159 -14.94 31.73 -11.99
C ALA A 159 -14.00 32.94 -12.16
N GLN A 160 -12.75 32.83 -11.69
CA GLN A 160 -11.75 33.89 -11.86
C GLN A 160 -11.21 33.99 -13.29
N ASP A 161 -11.09 32.88 -14.02
CA ASP A 161 -10.59 32.84 -15.39
C ASP A 161 -11.68 33.28 -16.39
N GLY A 162 -12.95 32.95 -16.13
CA GLY A 162 -14.12 33.45 -16.84
C GLY A 162 -14.27 34.98 -16.72
N ALA A 163 -13.91 35.56 -15.56
CA ALA A 163 -13.85 37.00 -15.38
C ALA A 163 -12.67 37.67 -16.12
N LYS A 164 -11.59 36.94 -16.44
CA LYS A 164 -10.38 37.48 -17.10
C LYS A 164 -10.40 37.38 -18.63
N ARG A 165 -11.36 36.68 -19.25
CA ARG A 165 -11.29 36.31 -20.69
C ARG A 165 -12.43 36.75 -21.60
N ASN A 166 -13.37 37.62 -21.22
CA ASN A 166 -14.39 38.02 -22.21
C ASN A 166 -14.94 39.46 -22.13
N PRO A 167 -14.44 40.41 -22.96
CA PRO A 167 -15.21 41.56 -23.40
C PRO A 167 -16.12 41.25 -24.60
N VAL A 168 -16.02 40.05 -25.21
CA VAL A 168 -17.00 39.58 -26.18
C VAL A 168 -18.09 38.88 -25.40
N ILE A 169 -19.11 39.65 -25.02
CA ILE A 169 -20.43 39.12 -24.68
C ILE A 169 -20.75 38.08 -25.76
N LEU A 170 -20.75 36.80 -25.41
CA LEU A 170 -21.52 35.80 -26.16
C LEU A 170 -22.95 36.31 -26.08
N ARG A 171 -23.39 37.06 -27.11
CA ARG A 171 -24.82 37.30 -27.29
C ARG A 171 -25.42 35.90 -27.40
N PRO A 172 -26.33 35.51 -26.49
CA PRO A 172 -26.98 34.22 -26.62
C PRO A 172 -27.65 34.22 -28.00
N ASP A 173 -27.34 33.19 -28.79
CA ASP A 173 -28.03 32.97 -30.06
C ASP A 173 -29.51 32.80 -29.73
N PRO A 174 -30.44 33.65 -30.24
CA PRO A 174 -31.84 33.64 -29.83
C PRO A 174 -32.59 32.35 -30.22
N LEU A 175 -31.90 31.39 -30.84
CA LEU A 175 -32.42 30.12 -31.33
C LEU A 175 -31.98 28.90 -30.51
N THR A 176 -31.20 29.08 -29.45
CA THR A 176 -30.90 27.96 -28.53
C THR A 176 -31.87 27.99 -27.35
N PRO A 177 -32.75 26.98 -27.19
CA PRO A 177 -33.63 26.93 -26.02
C PRO A 177 -32.75 26.87 -24.77
N ALA A 178 -32.99 27.79 -23.84
CA ALA A 178 -32.25 27.86 -22.59
C ALA A 178 -32.33 26.51 -21.89
N THR A 179 -31.23 25.74 -21.92
CA THR A 179 -31.13 24.53 -21.10
C THR A 179 -31.30 24.95 -19.66
N SER A 180 -32.40 24.51 -19.04
CA SER A 180 -32.75 24.91 -17.69
C SER A 180 -31.60 24.57 -16.74
N ARG A 181 -31.41 25.38 -15.68
CA ARG A 181 -30.42 25.08 -14.62
C ARG A 181 -30.58 23.65 -14.08
N ALA A 182 -31.80 23.12 -14.10
CA ALA A 182 -32.10 21.73 -13.75
C ALA A 182 -31.50 20.70 -14.73
N GLY A 183 -31.46 20.99 -16.03
CA GLY A 183 -30.83 20.13 -17.04
C GLY A 183 -29.31 20.05 -16.90
N ILE A 184 -28.65 21.18 -16.65
CA ILE A 184 -27.20 21.24 -16.39
C ILE A 184 -26.86 20.51 -15.08
N LEU A 185 -27.64 20.75 -14.02
CA LEU A 185 -27.46 20.06 -12.74
C LEU A 185 -27.67 18.54 -12.89
N ARG A 186 -28.68 18.11 -13.66
CA ARG A 186 -28.94 16.70 -13.93
C ARG A 186 -27.80 16.04 -14.71
N GLN A 187 -27.25 16.71 -15.72
CA GLN A 187 -26.11 16.19 -16.48
C GLN A 187 -24.84 16.12 -15.63
N ALA A 188 -24.59 17.12 -14.77
CA ALA A 188 -23.47 17.11 -13.84
C ALA A 188 -23.60 15.99 -12.80
N VAL A 189 -24.79 15.78 -12.24
CA VAL A 189 -25.07 14.68 -11.30
C VAL A 189 -24.91 13.33 -12.00
N GLN A 190 -25.45 13.17 -13.21
CA GLN A 190 -25.28 11.95 -14.00
C GLN A 190 -23.81 11.67 -14.30
N PHE A 191 -23.04 12.68 -14.71
CA PHE A 191 -21.61 12.53 -14.96
C PHE A 191 -20.83 12.16 -13.69
N ALA A 192 -21.14 12.79 -12.55
CA ALA A 192 -20.54 12.46 -11.26
C ALA A 192 -20.87 11.04 -10.79
N LEU A 193 -22.13 10.60 -10.96
CA LEU A 193 -22.55 9.23 -10.66
C LEU A 193 -21.88 8.21 -11.59
N LEU A 194 -21.69 8.55 -12.86
CA LEU A 194 -21.05 7.67 -13.84
C LEU A 194 -19.53 7.57 -13.57
N LEU A 195 -18.89 8.66 -13.14
CA LEU A 195 -17.50 8.66 -12.65
C LEU A 195 -17.36 7.85 -11.36
N ALA A 196 -18.27 8.02 -10.41
CA ALA A 196 -18.28 7.25 -9.17
C ALA A 196 -18.48 5.75 -9.46
N PHE A 197 -19.46 5.41 -10.31
CA PHE A 197 -19.72 4.04 -10.73
C PHE A 197 -18.55 3.43 -11.49
N ALA A 198 -17.95 4.16 -12.44
CA ALA A 198 -16.76 3.70 -13.16
C ALA A 198 -15.56 3.53 -12.20
N GLY A 199 -15.39 4.42 -11.23
CA GLY A 199 -14.37 4.31 -10.19
C GLY A 199 -14.57 3.10 -9.28
N THR A 200 -15.80 2.88 -8.80
CA THR A 200 -16.18 1.70 -8.01
C THR A 200 -16.03 0.42 -8.82
N LEU A 201 -16.49 0.39 -10.07
CA LEU A 201 -16.36 -0.77 -10.95
C LEU A 201 -14.90 -1.06 -11.25
N THR A 202 -14.07 -0.03 -11.52
CA THR A 202 -12.63 -0.20 -11.66
C THR A 202 -12.02 -0.75 -10.38
N PHE A 203 -12.38 -0.23 -9.20
CA PHE A 203 -11.88 -0.69 -7.90
C PHE A 203 -12.27 -2.14 -7.57
N VAL A 204 -13.50 -2.54 -7.91
CA VAL A 204 -14.03 -3.90 -7.70
C VAL A 204 -13.42 -4.89 -8.70
N LEU A 205 -13.28 -4.48 -9.97
CA LEU A 205 -12.78 -5.33 -11.05
C LEU A 205 -11.26 -5.31 -11.22
N THR A 206 -10.55 -4.32 -10.67
CA THR A 206 -9.09 -4.38 -10.59
C THR A 206 -8.74 -5.59 -9.76
N PRO A 207 -8.09 -6.61 -10.34
CA PRO A 207 -7.65 -7.75 -9.56
C PRO A 207 -6.73 -7.19 -8.50
N ARG A 208 -7.17 -7.29 -7.24
CA ARG A 208 -6.26 -7.16 -6.10
C ARG A 208 -5.43 -8.42 -6.14
N PHE A 209 -4.44 -8.42 -7.03
CA PHE A 209 -3.43 -9.44 -6.96
C PHE A 209 -2.96 -9.43 -5.51
N ALA A 210 -2.88 -10.60 -4.89
CA ALA A 210 -1.91 -10.84 -3.83
C ALA A 210 -0.50 -10.71 -4.43
N SER A 211 -0.23 -9.62 -5.16
CA SER A 211 1.10 -9.16 -5.42
C SER A 211 1.65 -8.88 -4.04
N ARG A 212 2.58 -9.75 -3.63
CA ARG A 212 3.43 -9.55 -2.46
C ARG A 212 3.73 -8.07 -2.39
N PRO A 213 3.12 -7.33 -1.44
CA PRO A 213 3.34 -5.90 -1.43
C PRO A 213 4.86 -5.71 -1.34
N LEU A 214 5.41 -4.77 -2.12
CA LEU A 214 6.74 -4.23 -1.88
C LEU A 214 6.71 -3.40 -0.57
N LEU A 215 6.14 -3.95 0.47
CA LEU A 215 6.33 -3.52 1.84
C LEU A 215 7.59 -4.25 2.30
N MET A 216 8.49 -3.52 2.94
CA MET A 216 9.56 -4.17 3.70
C MET A 216 8.87 -5.16 4.66
N PRO A 217 9.05 -6.49 4.50
CA PRO A 217 8.24 -7.51 5.21
C PRO A 217 8.52 -7.55 6.73
N ILE A 218 9.30 -6.59 7.22
CA ILE A 218 9.85 -6.47 8.56
C ILE A 218 9.71 -5.00 8.98
N SER A 219 9.15 -4.73 10.15
CA SER A 219 9.33 -3.44 10.80
C SER A 219 10.80 -3.33 11.14
N ILE A 220 11.48 -2.30 10.63
CA ILE A 220 12.90 -2.10 10.85
C ILE A 220 13.10 -1.49 12.27
N GLN A 221 12.36 -1.95 13.28
CA GLN A 221 12.61 -1.59 14.68
C GLN A 221 13.96 -2.14 15.13
N VAL A 222 14.51 -1.59 16.24
CA VAL A 222 15.69 -2.14 16.91
C VAL A 222 15.48 -3.65 17.08
N PRO A 223 16.36 -4.51 16.53
CA PRO A 223 16.16 -5.94 16.59
C PRO A 223 16.01 -6.41 18.03
N ILE A 224 15.10 -7.36 18.27
CA ILE A 224 15.01 -8.07 19.54
C ILE A 224 16.36 -8.77 19.76
N GLN A 225 17.13 -8.33 20.75
CA GLN A 225 18.47 -8.85 21.04
C GLN A 225 18.46 -9.89 22.15
N SER A 226 17.42 -9.91 22.99
CA SER A 226 17.23 -10.91 24.02
C SER A 226 17.07 -12.30 23.40
N SER A 227 17.67 -13.29 24.06
CA SER A 227 17.46 -14.69 23.71
C SER A 227 16.02 -15.11 24.01
N PRO A 228 15.39 -15.92 23.15
CA PRO A 228 14.10 -16.53 23.44
C PRO A 228 14.09 -17.28 24.78
N THR A 229 12.98 -17.18 25.51
CA THR A 229 12.74 -17.89 26.78
C THR A 229 11.50 -18.75 26.66
N SER A 230 11.45 -19.84 27.44
CA SER A 230 10.28 -20.72 27.50
C SER A 230 9.09 -20.07 28.19
N GLN A 231 9.36 -19.14 29.11
CA GLN A 231 8.34 -18.34 29.76
C GLN A 231 7.63 -17.42 28.77
N ILE A 232 6.31 -17.38 28.87
CA ILE A 232 5.44 -16.49 28.13
C ILE A 232 5.41 -15.14 28.83
N ILE A 233 6.12 -14.19 28.23
CA ILE A 233 6.16 -12.80 28.69
C ILE A 233 4.94 -12.10 28.12
N ASN A 234 3.84 -12.10 28.87
CA ASN A 234 2.61 -11.42 28.49
C ASN A 234 2.49 -10.04 29.18
N PRO A 235 2.49 -8.92 28.43
CA PRO A 235 2.34 -7.57 29.00
C PRO A 235 1.06 -7.37 29.82
N ALA A 236 0.03 -8.20 29.60
CA ALA A 236 -1.24 -8.13 30.32
C ALA A 236 -1.20 -8.74 31.73
N ILE A 237 -0.20 -9.59 32.03
CA ILE A 237 -0.12 -10.31 33.29
C ILE A 237 0.94 -9.63 34.17
N PRO A 238 0.59 -9.10 35.35
CA PRO A 238 1.58 -8.49 36.23
C PRO A 238 2.58 -9.54 36.75
N LEU A 239 3.87 -9.17 36.75
CA LEU A 239 5.01 -10.02 37.16
C LEU A 239 4.96 -10.55 38.61
N VAL A 240 4.07 -10.02 39.46
CA VAL A 240 3.88 -10.45 40.84
C VAL A 240 2.39 -10.68 41.08
N GLN A 241 2.00 -11.94 41.20
CA GLN A 241 0.70 -12.35 41.73
C GLN A 241 0.88 -12.71 43.21
N PHE A 242 0.23 -11.98 44.12
CA PHE A 242 0.21 -12.33 45.54
C PHE A 242 -0.79 -13.47 45.76
N VAL A 243 -0.33 -14.55 46.40
CA VAL A 243 -1.20 -15.65 46.84
C VAL A 243 -2.29 -15.10 47.75
N GLY A 244 -3.56 -15.19 47.32
CA GLY A 244 -4.72 -14.79 48.12
C GLY A 244 -5.39 -13.45 47.74
N GLN A 245 -5.00 -12.76 46.66
CA GLN A 245 -5.86 -11.70 46.11
C GLN A 245 -7.02 -12.32 45.32
N THR A 246 -8.26 -11.98 45.72
CA THR A 246 -9.46 -12.33 44.96
C THR A 246 -9.53 -11.50 43.68
N VAL A 247 -9.84 -12.20 42.60
CA VAL A 247 -9.75 -11.79 41.18
C VAL A 247 -10.79 -10.73 40.76
N GLU A 248 -11.66 -10.28 41.67
CA GLU A 248 -12.69 -9.27 41.40
C GLU A 248 -12.15 -7.92 40.87
N THR A 249 -10.88 -7.58 41.14
CA THR A 249 -10.27 -6.31 40.67
C THR A 249 -9.68 -6.37 39.26
N GLN A 250 -9.74 -7.51 38.56
CA GLN A 250 -9.13 -7.69 37.23
C GLN A 250 -10.10 -8.11 36.12
N GLN A 251 -11.40 -8.15 36.41
CA GLN A 251 -12.44 -8.44 35.42
C GLN A 251 -12.61 -7.33 34.35
N ASP A 252 -11.96 -6.18 34.55
CA ASP A 252 -11.98 -4.98 33.70
C ASP A 252 -10.72 -4.85 32.82
N SER A 253 -9.93 -5.92 32.66
CA SER A 253 -8.77 -5.90 31.78
C SER A 253 -9.16 -6.23 30.33
N ASP A 254 -8.68 -5.42 29.39
CA ASP A 254 -8.94 -5.56 27.95
C ASP A 254 -8.26 -6.79 27.31
N TYR A 255 -7.60 -7.63 28.11
CA TYR A 255 -6.64 -8.63 27.65
C TYR A 255 -7.03 -10.06 28.04
N TYR A 256 -6.86 -10.96 27.08
CA TYR A 256 -7.02 -12.38 27.27
C TYR A 256 -5.87 -13.00 28.09
N TYR A 257 -6.22 -13.70 29.17
CA TYR A 257 -5.24 -14.33 30.08
C TYR A 257 -4.71 -15.67 29.57
N GLY A 258 -5.41 -16.31 28.63
CA GLY A 258 -5.03 -17.63 28.13
C GLY A 258 -3.74 -17.66 27.31
N PHE A 259 -3.10 -16.51 27.07
CA PHE A 259 -1.74 -16.44 26.54
C PHE A 259 -0.70 -16.40 27.66
N ALA A 260 -0.54 -17.50 28.38
CA ALA A 260 0.38 -17.65 29.51
C ALA A 260 0.99 -19.07 29.58
N ASP A 261 1.94 -19.30 30.49
CA ASP A 261 2.56 -20.62 30.67
C ASP A 261 1.56 -21.70 31.11
N ALA A 262 0.46 -21.27 31.74
CA ALA A 262 -0.65 -22.11 32.14
C ALA A 262 -1.99 -21.40 31.91
N LEU A 263 -3.02 -22.17 31.55
CA LEU A 263 -4.40 -21.73 31.36
C LEU A 263 -5.28 -22.42 32.40
N ASP A 264 -5.82 -21.68 33.36
CA ASP A 264 -6.79 -22.17 34.35
C ASP A 264 -8.22 -22.00 33.80
N LEU A 265 -8.97 -23.08 33.63
CA LEU A 265 -10.33 -23.07 33.08
C LEU A 265 -11.36 -22.36 33.97
N SER A 266 -11.04 -22.14 35.24
CA SER A 266 -11.89 -21.35 36.14
C SER A 266 -11.85 -19.84 35.86
N TYR A 267 -10.91 -19.38 35.03
CA TYR A 267 -10.69 -17.98 34.79
C TYR A 267 -10.35 -17.67 33.33
N ARG A 268 -11.16 -16.83 32.70
CA ARG A 268 -10.96 -16.39 31.32
C ARG A 268 -10.38 -14.97 31.19
N GLY A 269 -10.66 -14.12 32.18
CA GLY A 269 -10.47 -12.68 32.10
C GLY A 269 -11.43 -11.97 31.14
N GLY A 270 -11.18 -10.69 30.89
CA GLY A 270 -11.98 -9.87 29.98
C GLY A 270 -11.58 -10.03 28.52
N LEU A 271 -12.56 -9.93 27.62
CA LEU A 271 -12.37 -9.86 26.18
C LEU A 271 -12.92 -8.52 25.68
N SER A 272 -12.02 -7.63 25.24
CA SER A 272 -12.40 -6.31 24.73
C SER A 272 -12.56 -6.29 23.21
N ASP A 273 -13.16 -5.23 22.69
CA ASP A 273 -13.23 -4.97 21.25
C ASP A 273 -11.96 -4.29 20.70
N THR A 274 -10.89 -4.23 21.51
CA THR A 274 -9.64 -3.58 21.16
C THR A 274 -8.95 -4.30 20.02
N VAL A 275 -8.60 -3.57 18.96
CA VAL A 275 -7.82 -4.11 17.83
C VAL A 275 -6.41 -4.44 18.30
N MET A 276 -6.06 -5.73 18.26
CA MET A 276 -4.77 -6.25 18.68
C MET A 276 -3.77 -6.26 17.52
N MET A 277 -4.23 -6.66 16.33
CA MET A 277 -3.42 -6.70 15.12
C MET A 277 -4.26 -6.59 13.85
N TYR A 278 -3.64 -6.14 12.77
CA TYR A 278 -4.14 -6.36 11.41
C TYR A 278 -3.33 -7.45 10.73
N VAL A 279 -3.98 -8.32 9.96
CA VAL A 279 -3.31 -9.38 9.20
C VAL A 279 -3.63 -9.25 7.73
N SER A 280 -2.60 -9.07 6.90
CA SER A 280 -2.72 -9.18 5.44
C SER A 280 -2.39 -10.60 5.07
N SER A 281 -3.40 -11.39 4.70
CA SER A 281 -3.24 -12.78 4.25
C SER A 281 -4.19 -13.05 3.09
N PRO A 282 -3.79 -13.81 2.04
CA PRO A 282 -4.69 -14.19 0.94
C PRO A 282 -5.69 -15.29 1.31
N ALA A 283 -5.59 -15.84 2.51
CA ALA A 283 -6.49 -16.86 3.04
C ALA A 283 -6.80 -16.57 4.52
N TRP A 284 -8.02 -16.90 4.92
CA TRP A 284 -8.37 -16.89 6.34
C TRP A 284 -7.65 -18.06 7.04
N SER A 285 -7.35 -17.88 8.32
CA SER A 285 -6.71 -18.90 9.17
C SER A 285 -7.00 -18.57 10.62
N TYR A 286 -6.87 -19.56 11.50
CA TYR A 286 -6.53 -19.26 12.90
C TYR A 286 -5.11 -18.71 12.95
N TRP A 287 -4.91 -17.62 13.69
CA TRP A 287 -3.61 -17.05 13.97
C TRP A 287 -3.03 -17.75 15.21
N ARG A 288 -2.49 -18.95 14.98
CA ARG A 288 -1.92 -19.85 15.99
C ARG A 288 -0.73 -19.20 16.68
N GLY A 289 -0.73 -19.23 18.01
CA GLY A 289 0.44 -18.92 18.81
C GLY A 289 1.24 -20.17 19.16
N TYR A 290 0.66 -21.02 20.00
CA TYR A 290 1.27 -22.24 20.54
C TYR A 290 0.18 -23.19 21.04
N ALA A 291 0.57 -24.32 21.64
CA ALA A 291 -0.37 -25.26 22.26
C ALA A 291 0.09 -25.74 23.65
N TYR A 292 -0.84 -26.31 24.40
CA TYR A 292 -0.63 -27.05 25.65
C TYR A 292 -0.88 -28.54 25.44
N ASP A 293 -0.17 -29.37 26.19
CA ASP A 293 -0.20 -30.83 26.07
C ASP A 293 -0.50 -31.55 27.40
N PHE A 294 -0.39 -30.87 28.54
CA PHE A 294 -0.64 -31.45 29.86
C PHE A 294 -1.92 -30.89 30.49
N TYR A 295 -2.79 -31.79 30.97
CA TYR A 295 -4.02 -31.45 31.68
C TYR A 295 -4.04 -32.08 33.09
N ASP A 296 -4.39 -31.30 34.11
CA ASP A 296 -4.48 -31.76 35.51
C ASP A 296 -5.91 -31.88 36.07
N GLY A 297 -6.93 -31.64 35.23
CA GLY A 297 -8.34 -31.62 35.64
C GLY A 297 -8.90 -30.20 35.80
N ARG A 298 -8.04 -29.18 35.74
CA ARG A 298 -8.42 -27.76 35.79
C ARG A 298 -7.60 -26.87 34.88
N THR A 299 -6.33 -27.18 34.74
CA THR A 299 -5.34 -26.30 34.12
C THR A 299 -4.67 -27.01 32.95
N TRP A 300 -4.43 -26.27 31.88
CA TRP A 300 -3.59 -26.66 30.75
C TRP A 300 -2.21 -26.02 30.86
N ARG A 301 -1.15 -26.78 30.58
CA ARG A 301 0.24 -26.27 30.53
C ARG A 301 1.08 -27.06 29.54
N GLN A 302 2.25 -26.54 29.19
CA GLN A 302 3.27 -27.31 28.48
C GLN A 302 4.00 -28.24 29.46
N SER A 303 4.09 -29.52 29.13
CA SER A 303 4.74 -30.56 29.93
C SER A 303 6.26 -30.37 29.97
N ASN A 304 6.81 -29.78 28.91
CA ASN A 304 8.23 -29.55 28.71
C ASN A 304 8.47 -28.11 28.23
N ALA A 305 9.45 -27.45 28.85
CA ALA A 305 9.86 -26.08 28.57
C ALA A 305 11.06 -25.99 27.58
N GLU A 306 11.45 -27.12 26.97
CA GLU A 306 12.52 -27.16 25.98
C GLU A 306 12.21 -26.30 24.75
N LEU A 307 13.26 -25.67 24.25
CA LEU A 307 13.23 -24.78 23.11
C LEU A 307 14.30 -25.18 22.10
N GLU A 308 13.90 -25.30 20.84
CA GLU A 308 14.82 -25.42 19.71
C GLU A 308 15.18 -24.01 19.22
N THR A 309 16.38 -23.53 19.53
CA THR A 309 16.85 -22.22 19.07
C THR A 309 17.21 -22.25 17.59
N ILE A 310 16.62 -21.35 16.81
CA ILE A 310 16.86 -21.23 15.37
C ILE A 310 17.60 -19.91 15.11
N ASN A 311 18.81 -20.04 14.57
CA ASN A 311 19.67 -18.91 14.22
C ASN A 311 19.39 -18.41 12.79
N ILE A 312 19.77 -17.16 12.52
CA ILE A 312 19.63 -16.53 11.20
C ILE A 312 20.43 -17.33 10.16
N THR A 313 19.75 -17.82 9.13
CA THR A 313 20.35 -18.66 8.07
C THR A 313 20.75 -17.87 6.83
N SER A 314 20.29 -16.62 6.68
CA SER A 314 20.47 -15.81 5.47
C SER A 314 21.39 -14.60 5.67
N ARG A 315 21.93 -14.05 4.57
CA ARG A 315 22.66 -12.76 4.59
C ARG A 315 21.75 -11.57 4.98
N MET A 316 20.43 -11.74 4.90
CA MET A 316 19.44 -10.76 5.33
C MET A 316 19.13 -10.97 6.81
N ARG A 317 19.48 -9.99 7.65
CA ARG A 317 19.13 -9.99 9.08
C ARG A 317 17.62 -10.10 9.26
N GLY A 318 17.18 -10.95 10.18
CA GLY A 318 15.77 -11.13 10.52
C GLY A 318 15.00 -12.08 9.60
N SER A 319 15.69 -12.94 8.83
CA SER A 319 15.07 -14.03 8.06
C SER A 319 15.48 -15.38 8.64
N PHE A 320 14.48 -16.21 8.92
CA PHE A 320 14.62 -17.52 9.54
C PHE A 320 13.92 -18.58 8.67
N MET A 321 14.67 -19.60 8.27
CA MET A 321 14.13 -20.76 7.58
C MET A 321 13.66 -21.78 8.61
N LEU A 322 12.40 -22.19 8.51
CA LEU A 322 11.73 -23.08 9.47
C LEU A 322 11.47 -24.47 8.89
N ASP A 323 11.17 -24.53 7.59
CA ASP A 323 11.03 -25.75 6.81
C ASP A 323 11.33 -25.45 5.33
N ASN A 324 12.17 -26.27 4.71
CA ASN A 324 12.57 -26.15 3.30
C ASN A 324 12.01 -27.28 2.41
N SER A 325 11.22 -28.19 2.97
CA SER A 325 10.65 -29.34 2.27
C SER A 325 9.47 -28.94 1.37
N VAL A 326 8.73 -27.88 1.73
CA VAL A 326 7.54 -27.44 1.00
C VAL A 326 7.91 -26.55 -0.21
N PRO A 327 7.47 -26.89 -1.43
CA PRO A 327 7.65 -26.05 -2.60
C PRO A 327 6.99 -24.68 -2.45
N ARG A 328 7.67 -23.62 -2.88
CA ARG A 328 7.17 -22.23 -2.84
C ARG A 328 5.85 -22.00 -3.58
N SER A 329 5.44 -22.89 -4.47
CA SER A 329 4.15 -22.83 -5.17
C SER A 329 2.96 -23.23 -4.30
N GLN A 330 3.20 -23.91 -3.18
CA GLN A 330 2.18 -24.37 -2.22
C GLN A 330 2.16 -23.51 -0.95
N THR A 331 2.85 -22.36 -0.96
CA THR A 331 2.92 -21.45 0.18
C THR A 331 2.22 -20.12 -0.10
N PHE A 332 1.78 -19.48 0.96
CA PHE A 332 1.22 -18.13 0.96
C PHE A 332 1.98 -17.25 1.94
N VAL A 333 1.89 -15.93 1.74
CA VAL A 333 2.55 -14.94 2.60
C VAL A 333 1.47 -14.24 3.41
N GLN A 334 1.73 -14.12 4.70
CA GLN A 334 0.94 -13.35 5.64
C GLN A 334 1.82 -12.31 6.33
N THR A 335 1.29 -11.11 6.53
CA THR A 335 1.98 -10.01 7.21
C THR A 335 1.13 -9.51 8.36
N PHE A 336 1.72 -9.49 9.55
CA PHE A 336 1.08 -9.10 10.80
C PHE A 336 1.52 -7.69 11.19
N TYR A 337 0.56 -6.84 11.57
CA TYR A 337 0.77 -5.48 12.06
C TYR A 337 0.27 -5.39 13.48
N ILE A 338 1.19 -5.42 14.44
CA ILE A 338 0.88 -5.43 15.88
C ILE A 338 0.45 -4.03 16.31
N MET A 339 -0.77 -3.88 16.84
CA MET A 339 -1.37 -2.61 17.25
C MET A 339 -1.28 -2.39 18.77
N GLN A 340 -1.20 -3.47 19.55
CA GLN A 340 -1.03 -3.45 21.00
C GLN A 340 0.18 -4.26 21.41
N ALA A 341 0.73 -4.02 22.61
CA ALA A 341 1.78 -4.88 23.13
C ALA A 341 1.24 -6.31 23.29
N MET A 342 1.94 -7.29 22.74
CA MET A 342 1.54 -8.70 22.74
C MET A 342 2.65 -9.57 23.38
N PRO A 343 2.31 -10.81 23.77
CA PRO A 343 3.29 -11.73 24.31
C PRO A 343 4.52 -11.96 23.41
N ASN A 344 5.55 -12.60 23.94
CA ASN A 344 6.74 -13.01 23.19
C ASN A 344 6.50 -14.22 22.25
N VAL A 345 5.28 -14.31 21.72
CA VAL A 345 4.80 -15.35 20.80
C VAL A 345 4.67 -14.75 19.40
N VAL A 346 5.11 -15.49 18.39
CA VAL A 346 4.87 -15.12 16.99
C VAL A 346 3.61 -15.83 16.50
N TRP A 347 2.63 -15.07 16.03
CA TRP A 347 1.36 -15.57 15.51
C TRP A 347 1.51 -16.02 14.06
N VAL A 348 0.87 -17.14 13.72
CA VAL A 348 1.03 -17.80 12.42
C VAL A 348 -0.28 -18.42 11.96
N GLY A 349 -0.71 -18.13 10.74
CA GLY A 349 -1.66 -18.97 10.00
C GLY A 349 -0.97 -20.05 9.16
N GLY A 350 -1.59 -21.24 9.03
CA GLY A 350 -1.01 -22.40 8.35
C GLY A 350 0.26 -22.95 9.01
N GLN A 351 1.06 -23.73 8.27
CA GLN A 351 2.34 -24.26 8.77
C GLN A 351 3.51 -23.38 8.32
N PRO A 352 4.28 -22.76 9.24
CA PRO A 352 5.28 -21.77 8.88
C PRO A 352 6.54 -22.41 8.28
N THR A 353 6.91 -22.00 7.06
CA THR A 353 8.12 -22.44 6.36
C THR A 353 9.25 -21.42 6.45
N GLU A 354 8.90 -20.12 6.51
CA GLU A 354 9.88 -19.04 6.61
C GLU A 354 9.31 -17.88 7.44
N LEU A 355 10.15 -17.26 8.28
CA LEU A 355 9.77 -16.14 9.14
C LEU A 355 10.68 -14.94 8.90
N TYR A 356 10.07 -13.78 8.71
CA TYR A 356 10.73 -12.49 8.55
C TYR A 356 10.36 -11.58 9.72
N ILE A 357 11.24 -11.50 10.72
CA ILE A 357 11.05 -10.69 11.94
C ILE A 357 12.38 -10.06 12.37
N SER A 358 12.34 -8.82 12.89
CA SER A 358 13.53 -8.14 13.41
C SER A 358 13.94 -8.71 14.77
N ALA A 359 14.54 -9.91 14.77
CA ALA A 359 15.08 -10.57 15.95
C ALA A 359 16.48 -11.14 15.64
N ALA A 360 17.33 -11.20 16.68
CA ALA A 360 18.64 -11.84 16.58
C ALA A 360 18.52 -13.37 16.53
N GLN A 361 17.58 -13.92 17.30
CA GLN A 361 17.29 -15.35 17.41
C GLN A 361 15.78 -15.54 17.60
N ILE A 362 15.29 -16.70 17.17
CA ILE A 362 13.96 -17.20 17.53
C ILE A 362 14.12 -18.59 18.14
N ALA A 363 13.08 -19.08 18.80
CA ALA A 363 13.03 -20.48 19.22
C ALA A 363 11.69 -21.10 18.86
N ARG A 364 11.69 -22.42 18.68
CA ARG A 364 10.49 -23.23 18.51
C ARG A 364 10.26 -24.05 19.79
N ASP A 365 9.06 -23.99 20.34
CA ASP A 365 8.68 -24.82 21.49
C ASP A 365 8.28 -26.23 21.06
N VAL A 366 8.09 -27.13 22.04
CA VAL A 366 7.73 -28.54 21.83
C VAL A 366 6.41 -28.75 21.07
N THR A 367 5.56 -27.72 21.00
CA THR A 367 4.31 -27.75 20.25
C THR A 367 4.41 -27.10 18.87
N GLY A 368 5.58 -26.59 18.49
CA GLY A 368 5.80 -25.86 17.24
C GLY A 368 5.44 -24.38 17.30
N GLY A 369 5.12 -23.83 18.49
CA GLY A 369 4.96 -22.40 18.70
C GLY A 369 6.29 -21.66 18.57
N ILE A 370 6.29 -20.45 18.02
CA ILE A 370 7.52 -19.67 17.79
C ILE A 370 7.65 -18.58 18.85
N ARG A 371 8.83 -18.50 19.47
CA ARG A 371 9.18 -17.57 20.55
C ARG A 371 10.24 -16.57 20.12
N VAL A 372 10.11 -15.36 20.65
CA VAL A 372 11.15 -14.30 20.64
C VAL A 372 11.54 -13.96 22.08
N GLY A 373 12.65 -13.25 22.27
CA GLY A 373 13.17 -12.95 23.62
C GLY A 373 12.47 -11.81 24.36
N GLU A 374 11.55 -11.09 23.72
CA GLU A 374 10.80 -9.97 24.28
C GLU A 374 9.36 -10.02 23.75
N GLY A 375 8.41 -9.45 24.51
CA GLY A 375 7.05 -9.24 24.01
C GLY A 375 7.04 -8.38 22.74
N LEU A 376 6.13 -8.67 21.82
CA LEU A 376 5.96 -7.90 20.59
C LEU A 376 5.43 -6.50 20.94
N LYS A 377 6.16 -5.46 20.55
CA LYS A 377 5.80 -4.06 20.83
C LYS A 377 4.78 -3.55 19.83
N ASN A 378 4.00 -2.53 20.21
CA ASN A 378 3.15 -1.79 19.28
C ASN A 378 3.98 -1.30 18.06
N GLY A 379 3.46 -1.49 16.85
CA GLY A 379 4.09 -1.15 15.60
C GLY A 379 5.05 -2.22 15.07
N THR A 380 5.18 -3.37 15.75
CA THR A 380 5.93 -4.52 15.23
C THR A 380 5.24 -5.02 13.96
N VAL A 381 6.03 -5.24 12.91
CA VAL A 381 5.58 -5.85 11.66
C VAL A 381 6.48 -7.02 11.34
N TYR A 382 5.89 -8.17 11.08
CA TYR A 382 6.61 -9.35 10.63
C TYR A 382 5.79 -10.07 9.57
N SER A 383 6.48 -10.87 8.76
CA SER A 383 5.84 -11.68 7.73
C SER A 383 6.20 -13.15 7.91
N VAL A 384 5.24 -14.00 7.61
CA VAL A 384 5.41 -15.44 7.66
C VAL A 384 5.05 -15.98 6.29
N VAL A 385 5.86 -16.91 5.80
CA VAL A 385 5.52 -17.75 4.66
C VAL A 385 5.07 -19.07 5.25
N SER A 386 3.86 -19.49 4.89
CA SER A 386 3.27 -20.73 5.38
C SER A 386 2.76 -21.60 4.25
N SER A 387 2.80 -22.92 4.43
CA SER A 387 2.07 -23.84 3.57
C SER A 387 0.59 -23.86 3.95
N ARG A 388 -0.26 -24.14 2.97
CA ARG A 388 -1.70 -24.33 3.20
C ARG A 388 -1.94 -25.65 3.94
N LEU A 389 -2.82 -25.61 4.92
CA LEU A 389 -3.38 -26.80 5.54
C LEU A 389 -4.60 -27.20 4.71
N ASP A 390 -4.40 -28.13 3.79
CA ASP A 390 -5.46 -28.69 2.94
C ASP A 390 -5.56 -30.18 3.26
N PHE A 391 -6.54 -30.54 4.09
CA PHE A 391 -6.79 -31.92 4.49
C PHE A 391 -8.13 -32.41 3.92
N GLU A 392 -8.07 -33.44 3.08
CA GLU A 392 -9.28 -34.09 2.55
C GLU A 392 -9.84 -35.05 3.60
N PRO A 393 -11.15 -34.97 3.95
CA PRO A 393 -11.77 -35.87 4.92
C PRO A 393 -11.52 -37.36 4.65
N GLU A 394 -11.63 -37.79 3.39
CA GLU A 394 -11.38 -39.19 3.02
C GLU A 394 -9.94 -39.61 3.27
N ALA A 395 -8.98 -38.70 3.10
CA ALA A 395 -7.58 -38.97 3.37
C ALA A 395 -7.35 -39.20 4.87
N LEU A 396 -7.98 -38.38 5.73
CA LEU A 396 -7.88 -38.50 7.19
C LEU A 396 -8.56 -39.78 7.73
N ARG A 397 -9.67 -40.23 7.14
CA ARG A 397 -10.29 -41.53 7.49
C ARG A 397 -9.34 -42.71 7.29
N THR A 398 -8.43 -42.61 6.33
CA THR A 398 -7.46 -43.67 6.01
C THR A 398 -6.13 -43.57 6.77
N ALA A 399 -5.92 -42.55 7.59
CA ALA A 399 -4.65 -42.33 8.31
C ALA A 399 -4.32 -43.42 9.34
N GLY A 400 -5.33 -44.19 9.79
CA GLY A 400 -5.17 -45.25 10.78
C GLY A 400 -5.01 -44.75 12.22
N ASP A 401 -4.78 -45.69 13.14
CA ASP A 401 -4.75 -45.50 14.60
C ASP A 401 -3.39 -45.84 15.23
N ARG A 402 -2.36 -46.06 14.39
CA ARG A 402 -1.00 -46.39 14.84
C ARG A 402 -0.18 -45.12 14.99
N TYR A 403 -0.19 -44.59 16.20
CA TYR A 403 0.55 -43.37 16.53
C TYR A 403 2.01 -43.67 16.93
N PRO A 404 2.96 -42.77 16.60
CA PRO A 404 4.33 -42.83 17.12
C PRO A 404 4.37 -42.79 18.65
N THR A 405 5.31 -43.50 19.27
CA THR A 405 5.39 -43.63 20.74
C THR A 405 5.58 -42.28 21.43
N ASP A 406 6.43 -41.41 20.88
CA ASP A 406 6.66 -40.04 21.36
C ASP A 406 5.38 -39.20 21.37
N ILE A 407 4.50 -39.40 20.38
CA ILE A 407 3.18 -38.75 20.35
C ILE A 407 2.28 -39.33 21.44
N THR A 408 2.18 -40.65 21.57
CA THR A 408 1.28 -41.26 22.55
C THR A 408 1.65 -40.95 24.00
N VAL A 409 2.96 -40.97 24.34
CA VAL A 409 3.44 -40.74 25.72
C VAL A 409 3.05 -39.35 26.23
N THR A 410 3.09 -38.35 25.35
CA THR A 410 2.80 -36.96 25.72
C THR A 410 1.33 -36.61 25.54
N TYR A 411 0.74 -36.96 24.41
CA TYR A 411 -0.55 -36.41 23.97
C TYR A 411 -1.76 -37.32 24.24
N LEU A 412 -1.57 -38.45 24.92
CA LEU A 412 -2.64 -39.24 25.55
C LEU A 412 -2.72 -39.04 27.07
N GLN A 413 -1.89 -38.16 27.63
CA GLN A 413 -1.88 -37.89 29.07
C GLN A 413 -3.26 -37.40 29.53
N LEU A 414 -3.79 -38.04 30.58
CA LEU A 414 -4.96 -37.62 31.32
C LEU A 414 -4.70 -37.81 32.83
N PRO A 415 -5.27 -36.96 33.70
CA PRO A 415 -5.15 -37.12 35.13
C PRO A 415 -6.07 -38.25 35.64
N GLU A 416 -5.78 -38.79 36.83
CA GLU A 416 -6.67 -39.75 37.51
C GLU A 416 -8.04 -39.13 37.85
N ALA A 417 -8.12 -37.79 37.94
CA ALA A 417 -9.33 -37.05 38.22
C ALA A 417 -10.43 -37.16 37.14
N ILE A 418 -10.10 -37.61 35.92
CA ILE A 418 -11.12 -37.85 34.89
C ILE A 418 -12.11 -38.91 35.38
N THR A 419 -13.40 -38.58 35.34
CA THR A 419 -14.45 -39.47 35.84
C THR A 419 -14.72 -40.63 34.89
N GLN A 420 -15.26 -41.74 35.43
CA GLN A 420 -15.67 -42.87 34.60
C GLN A 420 -16.80 -42.48 33.63
N ARG A 421 -17.74 -41.63 34.07
CA ARG A 421 -18.82 -41.13 33.22
C ARG A 421 -18.32 -40.36 31.99
N THR A 422 -17.23 -39.60 32.11
CA THR A 422 -16.60 -38.93 30.95
C THR A 422 -16.05 -39.93 29.94
N ARG A 423 -15.42 -41.02 30.40
CA ARG A 423 -14.90 -42.09 29.51
C ARG A 423 -16.04 -42.85 28.83
N ASP A 424 -17.05 -43.25 29.59
CA ASP A 424 -18.21 -43.97 29.08
C ASP A 424 -19.00 -43.12 28.07
N PHE A 425 -19.05 -41.81 28.29
CA PHE A 425 -19.65 -40.85 27.38
C PHE A 425 -18.90 -40.77 26.05
N ALA A 426 -17.56 -40.72 26.07
CA ALA A 426 -16.75 -40.75 24.85
C ALA A 426 -17.01 -42.02 24.03
N GLN A 427 -17.07 -43.18 24.68
CA GLN A 427 -17.38 -44.47 24.03
C GLN A 427 -18.79 -44.49 23.44
N THR A 428 -19.77 -43.95 24.16
CA THR A 428 -21.17 -43.89 23.72
C THR A 428 -21.33 -43.01 22.47
N LEU A 429 -20.71 -41.82 22.47
CA LEU A 429 -20.77 -40.89 21.34
C LEU A 429 -20.14 -41.47 20.06
N THR A 430 -19.12 -42.31 20.22
CA THR A 430 -18.30 -42.82 19.12
C THR A 430 -18.62 -44.26 18.72
N ALA A 431 -19.65 -44.88 19.31
CA ALA A 431 -19.98 -46.28 19.10
C ALA A 431 -20.29 -46.66 17.64
N ALA A 432 -20.72 -45.69 16.82
CA ALA A 432 -21.04 -45.89 15.40
C ALA A 432 -19.88 -45.51 14.45
N ALA A 433 -18.74 -45.04 14.97
CA ALA A 433 -17.61 -44.58 14.18
C ALA A 433 -16.52 -45.65 14.09
N ASP A 434 -16.09 -45.97 12.87
CA ASP A 434 -15.15 -47.07 12.59
C ASP A 434 -13.67 -46.63 12.51
N ASN A 435 -13.40 -45.33 12.55
CA ASN A 435 -12.05 -44.77 12.41
C ASN A 435 -11.87 -43.49 13.26
N PRO A 436 -10.62 -43.11 13.61
CA PRO A 436 -10.36 -41.95 14.46
C PRO A 436 -10.94 -40.63 13.93
N TYR A 437 -10.98 -40.43 12.61
CA TYR A 437 -11.56 -39.22 12.04
C TYR A 437 -13.06 -39.12 12.33
N ASP A 438 -13.83 -40.17 12.06
CA ASP A 438 -15.26 -40.15 12.33
C ASP A 438 -15.56 -40.08 13.84
N GLN A 439 -14.69 -40.61 14.71
CA GLN A 439 -14.77 -40.43 16.16
C GLN A 439 -14.57 -38.95 16.56
N VAL A 440 -13.59 -38.27 15.95
CA VAL A 440 -13.34 -36.83 16.13
C VAL A 440 -14.56 -36.01 15.69
N ILE A 441 -15.14 -36.32 14.53
CA ILE A 441 -16.32 -35.63 14.01
C ILE A 441 -17.53 -35.84 14.91
N ALA A 442 -17.78 -37.07 15.37
CA ALA A 442 -18.92 -37.37 16.27
C ALA A 442 -18.84 -36.57 17.58
N ILE A 443 -17.67 -36.51 18.20
CA ILE A 443 -17.46 -35.72 19.43
C ILE A 443 -17.62 -34.21 19.13
N ARG A 444 -16.97 -33.72 18.08
CA ARG A 444 -17.05 -32.30 17.67
C ARG A 444 -18.50 -31.87 17.47
N ASP A 445 -19.24 -32.61 16.65
CA ASP A 445 -20.61 -32.26 16.26
C ASP A 445 -21.57 -32.33 17.45
N HIS A 446 -21.37 -33.30 18.35
CA HIS A 446 -22.13 -33.35 19.59
C HIS A 446 -21.92 -32.10 20.44
N LEU A 447 -20.66 -31.68 20.65
CA LEU A 447 -20.33 -30.48 21.42
C LEU A 447 -20.91 -29.21 20.77
N LEU A 448 -20.79 -29.09 19.43
CA LEU A 448 -21.27 -27.95 18.66
C LEU A 448 -22.79 -27.73 18.75
N VAL A 449 -23.56 -28.82 18.81
CA VAL A 449 -25.03 -28.77 18.71
C VAL A 449 -25.71 -28.81 20.08
N THR A 450 -25.10 -29.44 21.07
CA THR A 450 -25.76 -29.77 22.34
C THR A 450 -25.66 -28.64 23.38
N TYR A 451 -24.50 -27.98 23.46
CA TYR A 451 -24.22 -27.04 24.54
C TYR A 451 -24.22 -25.59 24.02
N PRO A 452 -24.92 -24.64 24.69
CA PRO A 452 -24.84 -23.23 24.34
C PRO A 452 -23.52 -22.59 24.79
N TYR A 453 -23.05 -21.64 23.99
CA TYR A 453 -21.93 -20.78 24.36
C TYR A 453 -22.37 -19.73 25.38
N ASP A 454 -21.61 -19.57 26.46
CA ASP A 454 -21.87 -18.61 27.53
C ASP A 454 -20.56 -17.95 27.97
N TYR A 455 -20.50 -16.62 27.91
CA TYR A 455 -19.33 -15.82 28.32
C TYR A 455 -19.10 -15.80 29.83
N PHE A 456 -20.13 -16.13 30.62
CA PHE A 456 -20.11 -16.11 32.09
C PHE A 456 -20.57 -17.47 32.66
N PRO A 457 -19.85 -18.57 32.36
CA PRO A 457 -20.21 -19.87 32.90
C PRO A 457 -20.07 -19.88 34.43
N PRO A 458 -20.78 -20.79 35.12
CA PRO A 458 -20.62 -20.97 36.56
C PRO A 458 -19.15 -21.21 36.95
N PRO A 459 -18.71 -20.73 38.12
CA PRO A 459 -17.37 -21.03 38.59
C PRO A 459 -17.21 -22.54 38.83
N GLN A 460 -16.01 -23.05 38.57
CA GLN A 460 -15.71 -24.45 38.81
C GLN A 460 -15.82 -24.80 40.30
N ALA A 461 -16.50 -25.90 40.61
CA ALA A 461 -16.60 -26.42 41.97
C ALA A 461 -15.24 -26.97 42.46
N PRO A 462 -14.90 -26.80 43.75
CA PRO A 462 -13.65 -27.32 44.31
C PRO A 462 -13.52 -28.84 44.11
N ASN A 463 -12.31 -29.31 43.77
CA ASN A 463 -11.98 -30.74 43.61
C ASN A 463 -12.84 -31.49 42.57
N THR A 464 -13.34 -30.78 41.55
CA THR A 464 -14.05 -31.40 40.42
C THR A 464 -13.25 -31.23 39.13
N ASP A 465 -13.37 -32.19 38.22
CA ASP A 465 -12.80 -32.07 36.87
C ASP A 465 -13.62 -31.05 36.05
N SER A 466 -12.94 -30.09 35.41
CA SER A 466 -13.64 -29.02 34.67
C SER A 466 -14.44 -29.56 33.48
N VAL A 467 -13.94 -30.60 32.81
CA VAL A 467 -14.62 -31.21 31.66
C VAL A 467 -15.88 -31.92 32.11
N ASP A 468 -15.80 -32.68 33.18
CA ASP A 468 -16.94 -33.37 33.79
C ASP A 468 -18.03 -32.40 34.27
N GLN A 469 -17.65 -31.28 34.91
CA GLN A 469 -18.60 -30.24 35.30
C GLN A 469 -19.26 -29.59 34.07
N PHE A 470 -18.49 -29.25 33.04
CA PHE A 470 -19.02 -28.67 31.81
C PHE A 470 -20.02 -29.61 31.11
N LEU A 471 -19.65 -30.88 30.89
CA LEU A 471 -20.47 -31.83 30.11
C LEU A 471 -21.79 -32.22 30.81
N PHE A 472 -21.79 -32.33 32.14
CA PHE A 472 -22.88 -32.99 32.86
C PHE A 472 -23.57 -32.12 33.92
N VAL A 473 -22.98 -30.98 34.30
CA VAL A 473 -23.54 -30.10 35.34
C VAL A 473 -23.92 -28.76 34.75
N ASP A 474 -22.94 -28.02 34.21
CA ASP A 474 -23.17 -26.66 33.72
C ASP A 474 -23.83 -26.66 32.34
N GLN A 475 -23.42 -27.59 31.47
CA GLN A 475 -23.92 -27.75 30.09
C GLN A 475 -23.87 -26.46 29.25
N ARG A 476 -22.97 -25.54 29.60
CA ARG A 476 -22.70 -24.27 28.91
C ARG A 476 -21.30 -23.80 29.27
N GLY A 477 -20.66 -23.07 28.37
CA GLY A 477 -19.26 -22.69 28.59
C GLY A 477 -18.69 -21.76 27.53
N VAL A 478 -17.41 -21.48 27.68
CA VAL A 478 -16.57 -20.72 26.75
C VAL A 478 -15.68 -21.66 25.93
N CYS A 479 -15.00 -21.17 24.87
CA CYS A 479 -14.25 -22.00 23.92
C CYS A 479 -13.22 -22.93 24.58
N GLU A 480 -12.64 -22.52 25.71
CA GLU A 480 -11.69 -23.28 26.50
C GLU A 480 -12.33 -24.55 27.10
N HIS A 481 -13.60 -24.49 27.50
CA HIS A 481 -14.35 -25.65 28.00
C HIS A 481 -14.65 -26.64 26.87
N TYR A 482 -15.11 -26.16 25.72
CA TYR A 482 -15.36 -27.00 24.53
C TYR A 482 -14.09 -27.70 24.05
N THR A 483 -13.00 -26.93 23.94
CA THR A 483 -11.68 -27.44 23.54
C THR A 483 -11.17 -28.49 24.52
N SER A 484 -11.25 -28.21 25.83
CA SER A 484 -10.85 -29.15 26.88
C SER A 484 -11.67 -30.43 26.82
N ALA A 485 -13.00 -30.31 26.71
CA ALA A 485 -13.90 -31.45 26.68
C ALA A 485 -13.61 -32.36 25.49
N MET A 486 -13.47 -31.77 24.30
CA MET A 486 -13.13 -32.53 23.10
C MET A 486 -11.78 -33.26 23.26
N ILE A 487 -10.73 -32.60 23.76
CA ILE A 487 -9.43 -33.24 23.95
C ILE A 487 -9.51 -34.37 24.97
N VAL A 488 -10.18 -34.17 26.12
CA VAL A 488 -10.29 -35.20 27.16
C VAL A 488 -11.06 -36.42 26.65
N LEU A 489 -12.16 -36.21 25.94
CA LEU A 489 -12.93 -37.29 25.31
C LEU A 489 -12.07 -38.06 24.30
N LEU A 490 -11.33 -37.36 23.42
CA LEU A 490 -10.44 -37.97 22.43
C LEU A 490 -9.29 -38.76 23.06
N ARG A 491 -8.58 -38.17 24.02
CA ARG A 491 -7.49 -38.83 24.73
C ARG A 491 -7.98 -40.07 25.48
N SER A 492 -9.21 -40.06 26.00
CA SER A 492 -9.81 -41.22 26.67
C SER A 492 -10.10 -42.39 25.72
N LEU A 493 -10.21 -42.12 24.41
CA LEU A 493 -10.34 -43.10 23.34
C LEU A 493 -9.00 -43.50 22.72
N GLY A 494 -7.88 -43.00 23.23
CA GLY A 494 -6.55 -43.26 22.68
C GLY A 494 -6.21 -42.43 21.44
N ILE A 495 -6.92 -41.33 21.18
CA ILE A 495 -6.65 -40.41 20.06
C ILE A 495 -5.80 -39.23 20.57
N PRO A 496 -4.56 -39.04 20.07
CA PRO A 496 -3.70 -37.96 20.53
C PRO A 496 -4.22 -36.59 20.11
N ALA A 497 -4.41 -35.71 21.08
CA ALA A 497 -4.93 -34.36 20.86
C ALA A 497 -4.25 -33.34 21.78
N ARG A 498 -4.19 -32.07 21.37
CA ARG A 498 -3.59 -30.97 22.14
C ARG A 498 -4.39 -29.68 22.05
N PHE A 499 -4.20 -28.81 23.03
CA PHE A 499 -4.96 -27.57 23.22
C PHE A 499 -4.24 -26.41 22.56
N ALA A 500 -4.69 -25.97 21.38
CA ALA A 500 -4.07 -24.85 20.68
C ALA A 500 -4.72 -23.52 21.09
N VAL A 501 -3.90 -22.47 21.20
CA VAL A 501 -4.35 -21.10 21.51
C VAL A 501 -3.84 -20.11 20.46
N GLY A 502 -4.66 -19.11 20.20
CA GLY A 502 -4.33 -18.02 19.31
C GLY A 502 -5.52 -17.09 19.13
N TYR A 503 -5.66 -16.56 17.93
CA TYR A 503 -6.82 -15.78 17.54
C TYR A 503 -7.58 -16.47 16.41
N GLY A 504 -8.88 -16.25 16.36
CA GLY A 504 -9.67 -16.41 15.15
C GLY A 504 -9.17 -15.57 13.99
N SER A 505 -9.76 -15.74 12.81
CA SER A 505 -9.37 -14.95 11.65
C SER A 505 -9.58 -13.45 11.85
N GLY A 506 -10.53 -13.05 12.68
CA GLY A 506 -11.03 -11.68 12.78
C GLY A 506 -11.90 -11.30 11.59
N ASP A 507 -12.33 -10.03 11.55
CA ASP A 507 -13.21 -9.50 10.52
C ASP A 507 -12.42 -9.09 9.27
N PHE A 508 -12.74 -9.68 8.12
CA PHE A 508 -12.10 -9.28 6.87
C PHE A 508 -12.70 -7.99 6.32
N ASN A 509 -11.90 -6.93 6.28
CA ASN A 509 -12.28 -5.68 5.67
C ASN A 509 -11.94 -5.70 4.17
N ALA A 510 -12.97 -5.97 3.34
CA ALA A 510 -12.82 -5.98 1.89
C ALA A 510 -12.39 -4.65 1.27
N LEU A 511 -12.45 -3.51 1.98
CA LEU A 511 -11.94 -2.22 1.47
C LEU A 511 -10.44 -2.08 1.71
N SER A 512 -9.95 -2.44 2.89
CA SER A 512 -8.53 -2.33 3.23
C SER A 512 -7.70 -3.57 2.84
N GLY A 513 -8.34 -4.74 2.68
CA GLY A 513 -7.68 -6.00 2.37
C GLY A 513 -7.01 -6.68 3.57
N TYR A 514 -7.37 -6.27 4.79
CA TYR A 514 -6.84 -6.80 6.04
C TYR A 514 -7.93 -7.53 6.83
N TYR A 515 -7.52 -8.56 7.57
CA TYR A 515 -8.25 -9.06 8.71
C TYR A 515 -7.98 -8.14 9.91
N GLU A 516 -9.04 -7.62 10.51
CA GLU A 516 -9.00 -6.86 11.76
C GLU A 516 -9.20 -7.85 12.92
N VAL A 517 -8.14 -8.08 13.69
CA VAL A 517 -8.14 -9.05 14.78
C VAL A 517 -8.16 -8.30 16.11
N ARG A 518 -9.21 -8.55 16.88
CA ARG A 518 -9.51 -7.90 18.15
C ARG A 518 -9.19 -8.81 19.34
N ALA A 519 -9.23 -8.26 20.54
CA ALA A 519 -8.98 -9.03 21.75
C ALA A 519 -10.05 -10.13 21.95
N ASN A 520 -11.32 -9.83 21.64
CA ASN A 520 -12.43 -10.79 21.66
C ASN A 520 -12.37 -11.89 20.59
N ASP A 521 -11.47 -11.79 19.60
CA ASP A 521 -11.15 -12.87 18.68
C ASP A 521 -10.18 -13.90 19.30
N ALA A 522 -9.71 -13.70 20.53
CA ALA A 522 -8.89 -14.70 21.22
C ALA A 522 -9.66 -16.02 21.34
N HIS A 523 -9.02 -17.10 20.90
CA HIS A 523 -9.70 -18.36 20.68
C HIS A 523 -8.82 -19.57 21.00
N ALA A 524 -9.49 -20.67 21.32
CA ALA A 524 -8.89 -21.97 21.60
C ALA A 524 -9.56 -23.03 20.74
N TRP A 525 -8.76 -23.98 20.25
CA TRP A 525 -9.25 -25.10 19.43
C TRP A 525 -8.41 -26.35 19.67
N VAL A 526 -8.87 -27.47 19.12
CA VAL A 526 -8.22 -28.77 19.26
C VAL A 526 -7.32 -29.02 18.06
N GLU A 527 -6.10 -29.48 18.29
CA GLU A 527 -5.28 -30.09 17.25
C GLU A 527 -5.21 -31.60 17.50
N VAL A 528 -5.62 -32.41 16.54
CA VAL A 528 -5.62 -33.88 16.60
C VAL A 528 -4.50 -34.41 15.72
N TYR A 529 -3.74 -35.38 16.21
CA TYR A 529 -2.66 -35.98 15.43
C TYR A 529 -3.18 -37.12 14.55
N PHE A 530 -2.98 -37.01 13.24
CA PHE A 530 -3.22 -38.09 12.28
C PHE A 530 -1.89 -38.59 11.73
N PRO A 531 -1.61 -39.91 11.71
CA PRO A 531 -0.40 -40.45 11.10
C PRO A 531 -0.24 -39.96 9.67
N GLU A 532 0.99 -39.66 9.24
CA GLU A 532 1.33 -39.12 7.90
C GLU A 532 0.86 -37.68 7.62
N TYR A 533 -0.17 -37.18 8.30
CA TYR A 533 -0.72 -35.83 8.13
C TYR A 533 -0.30 -34.83 9.23
N GLY A 534 0.11 -35.33 10.39
CA GLY A 534 0.51 -34.52 11.54
C GLY A 534 -0.68 -33.92 12.29
N TRP A 535 -0.50 -32.71 12.82
CA TRP A 535 -1.50 -32.02 13.63
C TRP A 535 -2.56 -31.33 12.76
N VAL A 536 -3.81 -31.77 12.88
CA VAL A 536 -4.96 -31.27 12.15
C VAL A 536 -5.91 -30.52 13.11
N PRO A 537 -6.27 -29.26 12.83
CA PRO A 537 -7.12 -28.48 13.72
C PRO A 537 -8.63 -28.76 13.54
N PHE A 538 -9.34 -28.84 14.68
CA PHE A 538 -10.79 -29.00 14.79
C PHE A 538 -11.33 -28.04 15.86
N ASP A 539 -12.48 -27.44 15.58
CA ASP A 539 -13.14 -26.51 16.51
C ASP A 539 -14.49 -27.06 16.98
N PRO A 540 -14.64 -27.37 18.29
CA PRO A 540 -15.91 -27.79 18.89
C PRO A 540 -16.80 -26.63 19.33
N THR A 541 -16.42 -25.36 19.08
CA THR A 541 -17.11 -24.19 19.65
C THR A 541 -18.28 -23.69 18.79
N PRO A 542 -19.51 -23.59 19.33
CA PRO A 542 -20.65 -23.05 18.59
C PRO A 542 -20.45 -21.60 18.14
N GLY A 543 -20.99 -21.22 16.97
CA GLY A 543 -20.91 -19.85 16.45
C GLY A 543 -19.58 -19.49 15.78
N TRP A 544 -18.54 -20.31 15.95
CA TRP A 544 -17.30 -20.24 15.19
C TRP A 544 -17.43 -21.10 13.93
N THR A 545 -18.02 -20.52 12.88
CA THR A 545 -18.16 -21.23 11.59
C THR A 545 -16.86 -21.16 10.80
N GLY A 546 -15.99 -22.13 11.00
CA GLY A 546 -14.82 -22.33 10.16
C GLY A 546 -14.14 -23.66 10.44
N SER A 547 -14.36 -24.68 9.60
CA SER A 547 -13.36 -25.73 9.47
C SER A 547 -12.12 -25.08 8.88
N PRO A 548 -10.95 -25.10 9.55
CA PRO A 548 -9.73 -24.40 9.15
C PRO A 548 -9.24 -24.89 7.79
N GLN A 549 -9.82 -24.33 6.75
CA GLN A 549 -9.44 -24.54 5.37
C GLN A 549 -8.82 -23.24 4.90
N THR A 550 -7.61 -23.33 4.36
CA THR A 550 -6.93 -22.20 3.73
C THR A 550 -7.64 -21.88 2.40
N GLY A 551 -8.84 -21.33 2.47
CA GLY A 551 -9.68 -21.07 1.30
C GLY A 551 -9.24 -19.85 0.50
N ASP A 552 -9.45 -19.88 -0.82
CA ASP A 552 -9.24 -18.70 -1.68
C ASP A 552 -10.15 -17.55 -1.21
N MET A 553 -9.54 -16.45 -0.71
CA MET A 553 -10.25 -15.25 -0.25
C MET A 553 -11.31 -14.76 -1.25
N ALA A 554 -11.02 -14.84 -2.56
CA ALA A 554 -11.99 -14.47 -3.58
C ALA A 554 -13.29 -15.28 -3.45
N ARG A 555 -13.21 -16.60 -3.27
CA ARG A 555 -14.39 -17.49 -3.17
C ARG A 555 -15.23 -17.15 -1.92
N TRP A 556 -14.59 -16.83 -0.79
CA TRP A 556 -15.25 -16.46 0.46
C TRP A 556 -15.86 -15.04 0.43
N VAL A 557 -15.17 -14.05 -0.14
CA VAL A 557 -15.70 -12.68 -0.30
C VAL A 557 -16.90 -12.68 -1.25
N PHE A 558 -16.84 -13.46 -2.34
CA PHE A 558 -17.97 -13.58 -3.26
C PHE A 558 -19.16 -14.34 -2.64
N SER A 559 -18.95 -15.37 -1.83
CA SER A 559 -20.08 -16.04 -1.15
C SER A 559 -20.74 -15.08 -0.15
N SER A 560 -19.97 -14.49 0.76
CA SER A 560 -20.49 -13.57 1.81
C SER A 560 -21.18 -12.31 1.29
N LEU A 561 -20.77 -11.77 0.14
CA LEU A 561 -21.46 -10.62 -0.48
C LEU A 561 -22.75 -11.00 -1.20
N PHE A 562 -22.92 -12.28 -1.56
CA PHE A 562 -23.99 -12.76 -2.42
C PHE A 562 -24.65 -14.04 -1.88
N ASP A 563 -24.72 -14.24 -0.56
CA ASP A 563 -25.20 -15.48 0.10
C ASP A 563 -26.60 -15.97 -0.35
N ASN A 564 -27.35 -15.18 -1.13
CA ASN A 564 -28.65 -15.50 -1.71
C ASN A 564 -28.68 -15.59 -3.26
N VAL A 565 -27.54 -15.61 -3.95
CA VAL A 565 -27.46 -15.67 -5.42
C VAL A 565 -26.57 -16.84 -5.84
N GLU A 566 -27.17 -17.90 -6.37
CA GLU A 566 -26.43 -19.00 -7.02
C GLU A 566 -25.72 -18.45 -8.27
N LEU A 567 -24.41 -18.30 -8.20
CA LEU A 567 -23.61 -17.90 -9.36
C LEU A 567 -23.34 -19.11 -10.27
N PRO A 568 -23.46 -18.96 -11.61
CA PRO A 568 -23.13 -20.04 -12.53
C PRO A 568 -21.65 -20.40 -12.44
N GLN A 569 -21.31 -21.68 -12.59
CA GLN A 569 -19.92 -22.16 -12.61
C GLN A 569 -19.17 -21.61 -13.81
N VAL A 570 -18.49 -20.47 -13.66
CA VAL A 570 -17.61 -19.90 -14.69
C VAL A 570 -16.21 -20.47 -14.53
N SER A 571 -15.69 -21.09 -15.60
CA SER A 571 -14.34 -21.67 -15.60
C SER A 571 -13.25 -20.58 -15.63
N LEU A 572 -12.22 -20.72 -14.77
CA LEU A 572 -11.07 -19.81 -14.66
C LEU A 572 -10.31 -19.59 -15.98
N GLY A 573 -10.39 -20.52 -16.93
CA GLY A 573 -9.77 -20.40 -18.26
C GLY A 573 -10.34 -19.24 -19.08
N GLN A 574 -11.65 -18.99 -19.01
CA GLN A 574 -12.30 -17.94 -19.79
C GLN A 574 -11.97 -16.53 -19.26
N LEU A 575 -11.77 -16.38 -17.95
CA LEU A 575 -11.34 -15.13 -17.33
C LEU A 575 -9.86 -14.82 -17.61
N ALA A 576 -9.00 -15.85 -17.66
CA ALA A 576 -7.60 -15.71 -18.01
C ALA A 576 -7.42 -15.28 -19.48
N GLU A 577 -8.21 -15.83 -20.41
CA GLU A 577 -8.19 -15.42 -21.82
C GLU A 577 -8.70 -13.99 -22.02
N ALA A 578 -9.75 -13.59 -21.32
CA ALA A 578 -10.26 -12.21 -21.34
C ALA A 578 -9.24 -11.22 -20.75
N GLY A 579 -8.57 -11.58 -19.65
CA GLY A 579 -7.50 -10.78 -19.05
C GLY A 579 -6.28 -10.64 -19.96
N ALA A 580 -5.86 -11.71 -20.63
CA ALA A 580 -4.76 -11.70 -21.59
C ALA A 580 -5.06 -10.82 -22.81
N ALA A 581 -6.30 -10.83 -23.30
CA ALA A 581 -6.74 -9.95 -24.38
C ALA A 581 -6.66 -8.46 -23.98
N VAL A 582 -7.08 -8.12 -22.76
CA VAL A 582 -7.00 -6.74 -22.23
C VAL A 582 -5.55 -6.29 -22.02
N PHE A 583 -4.69 -7.13 -21.45
CA PHE A 583 -3.27 -6.80 -21.26
C PHE A 583 -2.49 -6.68 -22.57
N GLY A 584 -2.81 -7.51 -23.58
CA GLY A 584 -2.24 -7.39 -24.93
C GLY A 584 -2.54 -6.03 -25.59
N THR A 585 -3.72 -5.46 -25.33
CA THR A 585 -4.12 -4.14 -25.84
C THR A 585 -3.53 -2.94 -25.07
N LEU A 586 -3.14 -3.12 -23.80
CA LEU A 586 -2.51 -2.07 -22.98
C LEU A 586 -0.97 -2.04 -23.08
N ALA A 587 -0.34 -3.17 -23.38
CA ALA A 587 1.11 -3.24 -23.61
C ALA A 587 1.53 -2.57 -24.93
N THR A 588 0.66 -2.58 -25.95
CA THR A 588 0.90 -1.99 -27.27
C THR A 588 1.14 -0.47 -27.23
N PRO A 589 0.32 0.36 -26.56
CA PRO A 589 0.59 1.79 -26.46
C PRO A 589 1.85 2.11 -25.65
N LEU A 590 2.22 1.29 -24.66
CA LEU A 590 3.45 1.49 -23.88
C LEU A 590 4.70 1.24 -24.73
N VAL A 591 4.70 0.17 -25.54
CA VAL A 591 5.76 -0.15 -26.50
C VAL A 591 5.85 0.92 -27.58
N LEU A 592 4.71 1.40 -28.11
CA LEU A 592 4.66 2.50 -29.08
C LEU A 592 5.16 3.82 -28.47
N MET A 593 4.88 4.08 -27.19
CA MET A 593 5.41 5.24 -26.47
C MET A 593 6.93 5.15 -26.30
N VAL A 594 7.47 3.98 -25.93
CA VAL A 594 8.93 3.76 -25.82
C VAL A 594 9.59 3.90 -27.20
N ILE A 595 9.03 3.33 -28.25
CA ILE A 595 9.51 3.51 -29.63
C ILE A 595 9.44 4.99 -30.03
N GLY A 596 8.38 5.71 -29.65
CA GLY A 596 8.25 7.15 -29.87
C GLY A 596 9.33 7.96 -29.15
N ILE A 597 9.61 7.66 -27.88
CA ILE A 597 10.66 8.32 -27.09
C ILE A 597 12.04 8.03 -27.70
N VAL A 598 12.32 6.77 -28.04
CA VAL A 598 13.57 6.39 -28.72
C VAL A 598 13.68 7.10 -30.07
N GLY A 599 12.60 7.18 -30.84
CA GLY A 599 12.54 7.91 -32.11
C GLY A 599 12.82 9.41 -31.94
N VAL A 600 12.28 10.05 -30.90
CA VAL A 600 12.55 11.47 -30.58
C VAL A 600 14.01 11.66 -30.14
N VAL A 601 14.56 10.75 -29.33
CA VAL A 601 15.97 10.81 -28.91
C VAL A 601 16.90 10.64 -30.12
N VAL A 602 16.63 9.67 -30.99
CA VAL A 602 17.37 9.45 -32.24
C VAL A 602 17.23 10.66 -33.16
N TRP A 603 16.04 11.25 -33.29
CA TRP A 603 15.82 12.46 -34.07
C TRP A 603 16.58 13.66 -33.51
N LEU A 604 16.63 13.85 -32.19
CA LEU A 604 17.39 14.94 -31.54
C LEU A 604 18.90 14.74 -31.69
N ILE A 605 19.39 13.49 -31.63
CA ILE A 605 20.80 13.15 -31.88
C ILE A 605 21.14 13.39 -33.36
N ALA A 606 20.31 12.90 -34.28
CA ALA A 606 20.46 13.12 -35.72
C ALA A 606 20.37 14.62 -36.07
N GLN A 607 19.49 15.37 -35.41
CA GLN A 607 19.38 16.82 -35.57
C GLN A 607 20.62 17.54 -35.02
N ARG A 608 21.18 17.12 -33.88
CA ARG A 608 22.45 17.66 -33.36
C ARG A 608 23.63 17.34 -34.27
N ILE A 609 23.68 16.14 -34.84
CA ILE A 609 24.70 15.73 -35.81
C ILE A 609 24.52 16.53 -37.11
N TRP A 610 23.32 16.62 -37.67
CA TRP A 610 22.98 17.46 -38.82
C TRP A 610 23.41 18.91 -38.58
N LEU A 611 23.05 19.50 -37.44
CA LEU A 611 23.41 20.87 -37.08
C LEU A 611 24.93 21.06 -36.91
N ARG A 612 25.66 20.02 -36.46
CA ARG A 612 27.14 20.00 -36.43
C ARG A 612 27.78 19.86 -37.82
N TRP A 613 27.11 19.21 -38.77
CA TRP A 613 27.56 19.05 -40.16
C TRP A 613 27.14 20.21 -41.10
N GLN A 614 26.20 21.06 -40.67
CA GLN A 614 25.77 22.26 -41.41
C GLN A 614 26.88 23.30 -41.75
N PRO A 615 27.98 23.47 -40.98
CA PRO A 615 29.06 24.38 -41.36
C PRO A 615 29.81 23.93 -42.62
N ALA A 616 29.83 22.62 -42.93
CA ALA A 616 30.52 22.08 -44.11
C ALA A 616 29.70 22.25 -45.39
N LEU A 617 28.37 22.10 -45.31
CA LEU A 617 27.48 22.26 -46.47
C LEU A 617 27.13 23.74 -46.77
N ARG A 618 27.02 24.60 -45.75
CA ARG A 618 26.72 26.04 -45.93
C ARG A 618 27.87 26.87 -46.48
N ARG A 619 29.12 26.40 -46.39
CA ARG A 619 30.27 27.06 -47.04
C ARG A 619 30.17 27.08 -48.56
N ARG A 620 29.40 26.18 -49.19
CA ARG A 620 29.24 26.15 -50.66
C ARG A 620 28.35 27.27 -51.22
N LEU A 621 27.50 27.91 -50.42
CA LEU A 621 26.60 28.99 -50.89
C LEU A 621 27.10 30.41 -50.55
N THR A 622 28.10 30.55 -49.67
CA THR A 622 28.74 31.83 -49.30
C THR A 622 30.22 31.91 -49.69
N ALA A 623 30.79 30.90 -50.37
CA ALA A 623 32.16 30.92 -50.88
C ALA A 623 32.36 31.79 -52.13
N ASP A 624 31.30 32.21 -52.79
CA ASP A 624 31.39 33.02 -53.99
C ASP A 624 31.97 34.43 -53.68
N PRO A 625 33.18 34.75 -54.19
CA PRO A 625 33.84 36.01 -53.91
C PRO A 625 33.07 37.22 -54.45
N VAL A 626 32.32 37.07 -55.55
CA VAL A 626 31.51 38.12 -56.19
C VAL A 626 30.33 38.48 -55.30
N ARG A 627 29.62 37.46 -54.79
CA ARG A 627 28.46 37.61 -53.91
C ARG A 627 28.82 38.32 -52.60
N ARG A 628 29.96 37.97 -52.01
CA ARG A 628 30.50 38.67 -50.81
C ARG A 628 30.81 40.14 -51.10
N GLN A 629 31.42 40.43 -52.24
CA GLN A 629 31.75 41.81 -52.59
C GLN A 629 30.47 42.65 -52.76
N ILE A 630 29.42 42.14 -53.38
CA ILE A 630 28.13 42.85 -53.53
C ILE A 630 27.52 43.19 -52.16
N PHE A 631 27.45 42.23 -51.22
CA PHE A 631 26.95 42.49 -49.87
C PHE A 631 27.81 43.49 -49.10
N ALA A 632 29.14 43.46 -49.29
CA ALA A 632 30.04 44.43 -48.70
C ALA A 632 29.81 45.85 -49.27
N GLN A 633 29.58 45.99 -50.58
CA GLN A 633 29.23 47.29 -51.18
C GLN A 633 27.96 47.87 -50.58
N TYR A 634 26.92 47.05 -50.39
CA TYR A 634 25.65 47.48 -49.80
C TYR A 634 25.80 47.92 -48.35
N ARG A 635 26.47 47.11 -47.52
CA ARG A 635 26.73 47.47 -46.12
C ARG A 635 27.56 48.74 -46.00
N GLN A 636 28.54 48.92 -46.87
CA GLN A 636 29.37 50.13 -46.87
C GLN A 636 28.59 51.37 -47.30
N ALA A 637 27.64 51.25 -48.24
CA ALA A 637 26.72 52.32 -48.61
C ALA A 637 25.78 52.69 -47.44
N GLN A 638 25.20 51.71 -46.75
CA GLN A 638 24.38 51.92 -45.55
C GLN A 638 25.13 52.67 -44.44
N HIS A 639 26.37 52.28 -44.16
CA HIS A 639 27.19 52.96 -43.15
C HIS A 639 27.49 54.42 -43.53
N ARG A 640 27.76 54.70 -44.81
CA ARG A 640 28.05 56.07 -45.27
C ARG A 640 26.81 56.95 -45.34
N LEU A 641 25.65 56.38 -45.67
CA LEU A 641 24.37 57.09 -45.68
C LEU A 641 23.77 57.24 -44.28
N ARG A 642 24.34 56.59 -43.25
CA ARG A 642 23.78 56.47 -41.89
C ARG A 642 22.37 55.86 -41.85
N SER A 643 22.00 55.11 -42.89
CA SER A 643 20.71 54.44 -43.04
C SER A 643 20.90 52.93 -42.81
N GLN A 644 20.85 52.50 -41.55
CA GLN A 644 20.94 51.08 -41.19
C GLN A 644 19.56 50.44 -41.15
N ARG A 645 19.48 49.17 -41.58
CA ARG A 645 18.25 48.38 -41.52
C ARG A 645 17.84 48.08 -40.08
N ALA A 646 16.54 48.20 -39.80
CA ALA A 646 15.97 47.74 -38.54
C ALA A 646 15.99 46.19 -38.44
N PRO A 647 16.02 45.61 -37.22
CA PRO A 647 15.98 44.17 -37.03
C PRO A 647 14.73 43.55 -37.67
N GLY A 648 14.92 42.67 -38.67
CA GLY A 648 13.82 41.99 -39.37
C GLY A 648 13.33 42.66 -40.65
N GLN A 649 13.67 43.93 -40.89
CA GLN A 649 13.31 44.67 -42.11
C GLN A 649 14.03 44.07 -43.33
N THR A 650 13.34 43.84 -44.45
CA THR A 650 13.93 43.28 -45.68
C THR A 650 14.79 44.31 -46.46
N VAL A 651 15.57 43.85 -47.45
CA VAL A 651 16.37 44.75 -48.30
C VAL A 651 15.46 45.69 -49.11
N LEU A 652 14.37 45.14 -49.66
CA LEU A 652 13.35 45.88 -50.42
C LEU A 652 12.59 46.90 -49.56
N GLU A 653 12.17 46.52 -48.36
CA GLU A 653 11.52 47.45 -47.41
C GLU A 653 12.42 48.61 -47.03
N HIS A 654 13.72 48.35 -46.89
CA HIS A 654 14.69 49.40 -46.60
C HIS A 654 14.88 50.36 -47.77
N THR A 655 14.83 49.86 -49.02
CA THR A 655 14.91 50.74 -50.20
C THR A 655 13.65 51.47 -50.53
N ALA A 656 12.49 50.99 -50.10
CA ALA A 656 11.26 51.77 -50.15
C ALA A 656 11.38 53.08 -49.32
N GLN A 657 12.19 53.05 -48.25
CA GLN A 657 12.49 54.22 -47.40
C GLN A 657 13.72 55.01 -47.89
N HIS A 658 14.63 54.36 -48.62
CA HIS A 658 15.86 54.92 -49.15
C HIS A 658 15.99 54.61 -50.65
N PRO A 659 15.27 55.34 -51.53
CA PRO A 659 15.24 55.08 -52.97
C PRO A 659 16.63 55.16 -53.62
N GLU A 660 17.53 55.96 -53.04
CA GLU A 660 18.93 56.09 -53.46
C GLU A 660 19.73 54.78 -53.39
N LEU A 661 19.23 53.76 -52.68
CA LEU A 661 19.84 52.43 -52.56
C LEU A 661 19.20 51.38 -53.46
N ALA A 662 18.16 51.74 -54.25
CA ALA A 662 17.34 50.79 -55.01
C ALA A 662 18.17 49.87 -55.93
N ASP A 663 19.08 50.42 -56.75
CA ASP A 663 19.92 49.62 -57.66
C ASP A 663 20.86 48.67 -56.92
N LEU A 664 21.37 49.11 -55.77
CA LEU A 664 22.30 48.32 -54.95
C LEU A 664 21.57 47.21 -54.20
N ALA A 665 20.33 47.48 -53.78
CA ALA A 665 19.44 46.51 -53.16
C ALA A 665 18.94 45.45 -54.14
N GLU A 666 18.63 45.85 -55.38
CA GLU A 666 18.29 44.91 -56.45
C GLU A 666 19.47 43.96 -56.72
N ALA A 667 20.69 44.49 -56.79
CA ALA A 667 21.89 43.67 -56.93
C ALA A 667 22.09 42.70 -55.75
N VAL A 668 21.80 43.13 -54.52
CA VAL A 668 21.82 42.28 -53.32
C VAL A 668 20.74 41.21 -53.37
N GLN A 669 19.55 41.54 -53.86
CA GLN A 669 18.44 40.61 -53.95
C GLN A 669 18.70 39.55 -55.03
N LEU A 670 19.15 39.95 -56.21
CA LEU A 670 19.57 39.05 -57.28
C LEU A 670 20.72 38.15 -56.82
N ALA A 671 21.69 38.71 -56.11
CA ALA A 671 22.80 37.96 -55.52
C ALA A 671 22.36 37.02 -54.38
N ALA A 672 21.31 37.35 -53.62
CA ALA A 672 20.86 36.52 -52.50
C ALA A 672 19.96 35.35 -52.94
N TYR A 673 19.15 35.54 -53.98
CA TYR A 673 18.07 34.61 -54.33
C TYR A 673 18.28 33.85 -55.66
N ARG A 674 19.29 34.18 -56.48
CA ARG A 674 19.63 33.34 -57.64
C ARG A 674 20.40 32.09 -57.22
N SER A 675 20.12 30.97 -57.90
CA SER A 675 20.83 29.69 -57.74
C SER A 675 22.21 29.70 -58.40
N ALA A 676 22.38 30.45 -59.50
CA ALA A 676 23.67 30.64 -60.19
C ALA A 676 24.53 31.75 -59.53
N PRO A 677 25.88 31.65 -59.61
CA PRO A 677 26.78 32.69 -59.15
C PRO A 677 26.55 34.00 -59.92
N PRO A 678 26.59 35.19 -59.28
CA PRO A 678 26.42 36.46 -59.97
C PRO A 678 27.60 36.70 -60.93
N ASP A 679 27.30 37.18 -62.13
CA ASP A 679 28.31 37.51 -63.13
C ASP A 679 29.15 38.76 -62.76
N ALA A 680 30.29 38.93 -63.44
CA ALA A 680 31.17 40.07 -63.23
C ALA A 680 30.50 41.42 -63.55
N SER A 681 29.50 41.43 -64.45
CA SER A 681 28.72 42.62 -64.79
C SER A 681 27.84 43.11 -63.64
N LEU A 682 27.24 42.22 -62.85
CA LEU A 682 26.42 42.59 -61.69
C LEU A 682 27.27 43.23 -60.59
N LEU A 683 28.48 42.73 -60.39
CA LEU A 683 29.46 43.31 -59.48
C LEU A 683 29.99 44.66 -59.98
N ALA A 684 30.24 44.82 -61.28
CA ALA A 684 30.63 46.08 -61.88
C ALA A 684 29.53 47.14 -61.71
N ARG A 685 28.26 46.76 -61.94
CA ARG A 685 27.08 47.62 -61.67
C ARG A 685 27.01 48.02 -60.20
N ALA A 686 27.15 47.07 -59.26
CA ALA A 686 27.12 47.39 -57.82
C ALA A 686 28.27 48.35 -57.40
N LYS A 687 29.48 48.18 -57.97
CA LYS A 687 30.62 49.10 -57.73
C LYS A 687 30.38 50.48 -58.33
N MET A 688 29.81 50.56 -59.53
CA MET A 688 29.47 51.81 -60.21
C MET A 688 28.40 52.59 -59.43
N TRP A 689 27.31 51.94 -59.04
CA TRP A 689 26.21 52.57 -58.30
C TRP A 689 26.64 53.07 -56.93
N ARG A 690 27.46 52.29 -56.20
CA ARG A 690 28.07 52.80 -54.96
C ARG A 690 28.90 54.06 -55.22
N ARG A 691 29.72 54.11 -56.28
CA ARG A 691 30.53 55.29 -56.61
C ARG A 691 29.65 56.50 -56.97
N LEU A 692 28.52 56.30 -57.66
CA LEU A 692 27.55 57.34 -57.98
C LEU A 692 26.82 57.87 -56.74
N ILE A 693 26.41 56.98 -55.83
CA ILE A 693 25.81 57.33 -54.54
C ILE A 693 26.80 58.10 -53.66
N ILE A 694 28.09 57.76 -53.72
CA ILE A 694 29.15 58.49 -53.01
C ILE A 694 29.40 59.87 -53.66
N LYS A 695 29.46 59.97 -55.00
CA LYS A 695 29.71 61.23 -55.73
C LYS A 695 28.57 62.23 -55.63
N ARG A 696 27.32 61.80 -55.42
CA ARG A 696 26.17 62.71 -55.22
C ARG A 696 26.14 63.38 -53.84
N LYS A 697 27.04 63.01 -52.92
CA LYS A 697 27.04 63.50 -51.52
C LYS A 697 28.39 64.09 -51.06
N THR A 698 29.37 64.15 -51.97
CA THR A 698 30.58 64.99 -51.89
C THR A 698 30.42 66.09 -52.89
#